data_AF-U1TYI4-F1
#
_entry.id   AF-U1TYI4-F1
#
_cell.length_a   1.000
_cell.length_b   1.000
_cell.length_c   1.000
_cell.angle_alpha   90.00
_cell.angle_beta   90.00
_cell.angle_gamma   90.00
#
_symmetry.space_group_name_H-M   'P 1'
#
loop_
_entity.id
_entity.type
_entity.pdbx_description
1 polymer ?
#
loop_
_entity_poly.entity_id
_entity_poly.type
_entity_poly.pdbx_seq_one_letter_code
_entity_poly.pdbx_strand_id
1 'polypeptide(L)'
;MIRRFRLEQKGRYEKLVIARHLSDMMDKYLDGRTAPLLIGAEQGDIGEWDDVVIYHADEHYEHFQIKRQTTPFCDKHIDKADYIKSYIPKAGSKAAASSTPVVPPDSAIDSELDKAMKSLSAWSLTPQSKQPPARAFSLILLGLEVALKGKRSDFITANHLHEFCRLCKQDGLDLAALSSRPDTPTQNVYKWLTTWCGFTDWNHVRQTMRTLTIHAVGSEENLEDRACESLGRHFNDSRATLEKLVGYISTSATDVNAISCHAMANHLKDARRSDAVTWTQYLIKPQAGSSWMVAGTHNLNGTTSLQVLHAATEVVGHHWTAGGNNRKLRLHATYCPPIPNTVALPSAILRLALHLKSGSHCLLLGEPLWRQGAGNELGRTLGISINDLDELPWIDNSEALSCASGRELSTILETRDESSELHRAMNDLVWEQLQARITARLNSVSDTPLLAALEPKWRSWAAELTADAAARDSLFEQMMYPKTEGLDGKHSLRIGPRTADLMETAILMLLLVCVAIGNDDGNWREIPNIGEVLSIALKNWSGVSGDHSGARPVADELMAVLGPSPAPVVILAGVEGSPTSLLESGMADDFETSHSMAAERQPKLLVTRFGVLKYLRTGTLAQLQGQFKRHWDAWRDTREAAIEAYGEGH
;
A
#
# COMPACT_ATOMS: atom_id res chain seq x y z
N MET A 1 -25.98 -11.36 31.05
CA MET A 1 -24.94 -12.37 31.30
C MET A 1 -24.37 -12.69 29.92
N ILE A 2 -23.20 -12.11 29.59
CA ILE A 2 -22.61 -12.20 28.25
C ILE A 2 -22.20 -13.66 28.03
N ARG A 3 -22.87 -14.37 27.11
CA ARG A 3 -22.49 -15.72 26.71
C ARG A 3 -21.17 -15.58 25.95
N ARG A 4 -20.09 -16.06 26.56
CA ARG A 4 -18.73 -15.88 26.05
C ARG A 4 -18.56 -16.61 24.73
N PHE A 5 -18.27 -15.88 23.65
CA PHE A 5 -17.61 -16.46 22.49
C PHE A 5 -16.21 -16.97 22.87
N ARG A 6 -16.04 -18.30 22.96
CA ARG A 6 -14.72 -18.92 23.16
C ARG A 6 -14.41 -19.84 21.99
N LEU A 7 -13.68 -19.34 21.00
CA LEU A 7 -13.15 -20.19 19.91
C LEU A 7 -12.26 -21.31 20.44
N GLU A 8 -11.64 -21.14 21.61
CA GLU A 8 -10.93 -22.21 22.33
C GLU A 8 -11.81 -23.43 22.61
N GLN A 9 -13.11 -23.22 22.87
CA GLN A 9 -14.08 -24.27 23.22
C GLN A 9 -14.77 -24.89 21.99
N LYS A 10 -14.58 -24.31 20.80
CA LYS A 10 -15.15 -24.85 19.58
C LYS A 10 -14.44 -26.12 19.14
N GLY A 11 -15.22 -27.05 18.58
CA GLY A 11 -14.71 -28.28 17.99
C GLY A 11 -13.84 -28.02 16.77
N ARG A 12 -13.14 -29.06 16.32
CA ARG A 12 -12.28 -29.00 15.13
C ARG A 12 -13.05 -28.57 13.88
N TYR A 13 -14.28 -29.04 13.72
CA TYR A 13 -15.11 -28.76 12.55
C TYR A 13 -15.41 -27.26 12.41
N GLU A 14 -15.84 -26.60 13.49
CA GLU A 14 -16.14 -25.17 13.48
C GLU A 14 -14.89 -24.33 13.19
N LYS A 15 -13.73 -24.72 13.76
CA LYS A 15 -12.45 -24.07 13.47
C LYS A 15 -12.07 -24.21 11.99
N LEU A 16 -12.32 -25.36 11.38
CA LEU A 16 -12.07 -25.58 9.95
C LEU A 16 -13.04 -24.78 9.05
N VAL A 17 -14.31 -24.61 9.46
CA VAL A 17 -15.24 -23.71 8.75
C VAL A 17 -14.71 -22.28 8.75
N ILE A 18 -14.27 -21.78 9.90
CA ILE A 18 -13.68 -20.44 10.04
C ILE A 18 -12.39 -20.33 9.22
N ALA A 19 -11.50 -21.32 9.32
CA ALA A 19 -10.23 -21.34 8.60
C ALA A 19 -10.44 -21.34 7.07
N ARG A 20 -11.43 -22.07 6.56
CA ARG A 20 -11.80 -22.07 5.15
C ARG A 20 -12.28 -20.69 4.68
N HIS A 21 -13.06 -19.99 5.49
CA HIS A 21 -13.50 -18.63 5.16
C HIS A 21 -12.38 -17.61 5.23
N LEU A 22 -11.55 -17.67 6.27
CA LEU A 22 -10.36 -16.84 6.38
C LEU A 22 -9.41 -17.07 5.20
N SER A 23 -9.23 -18.32 4.77
CA SER A 23 -8.40 -18.64 3.59
C SER A 23 -8.93 -18.01 2.31
N ASP A 24 -10.25 -18.03 2.08
CA ASP A 24 -10.90 -17.37 0.95
C ASP A 24 -10.84 -15.83 1.04
N MET A 25 -11.04 -15.26 2.23
CA MET A 25 -10.87 -13.83 2.51
C MET A 25 -9.46 -13.37 2.20
N MET A 26 -8.45 -14.14 2.62
CA MET A 26 -7.04 -13.87 2.35
C MET A 26 -6.73 -13.90 0.86
N ASP A 27 -7.16 -14.94 0.17
CA ASP A 27 -6.93 -15.10 -1.27
C ASP A 27 -7.45 -13.86 -2.03
N LYS A 28 -8.68 -13.44 -1.72
CA LYS A 28 -9.26 -12.23 -2.30
C LYS A 28 -8.50 -10.96 -1.91
N TYR A 29 -8.15 -10.78 -0.64
CA TYR A 29 -7.42 -9.60 -0.16
C TYR A 29 -6.03 -9.47 -0.81
N LEU A 30 -5.27 -10.57 -0.88
CA LEU A 30 -3.94 -10.58 -1.48
C LEU A 30 -3.99 -10.27 -2.99
N ASP A 31 -5.05 -10.69 -3.68
CA ASP A 31 -5.30 -10.34 -5.08
C ASP A 31 -5.92 -8.95 -5.30
N GLY A 32 -6.31 -8.24 -4.23
CA GLY A 32 -7.04 -6.97 -4.32
C GLY A 32 -8.49 -7.10 -4.82
N ARG A 33 -9.07 -8.29 -4.71
CA ARG A 33 -10.50 -8.53 -4.90
C ARG A 33 -11.27 -8.13 -3.63
N THR A 34 -12.57 -7.89 -3.79
CA THR A 34 -13.43 -7.58 -2.65
C THR A 34 -13.53 -8.78 -1.71
N ALA A 35 -13.21 -8.55 -0.45
CA ALA A 35 -13.27 -9.52 0.62
C ALA A 35 -13.98 -8.89 1.83
N PRO A 36 -14.60 -9.71 2.70
CA PRO A 36 -14.98 -9.25 4.02
C PRO A 36 -13.80 -8.60 4.77
N LEU A 37 -14.10 -7.64 5.63
CA LEU A 37 -13.10 -6.86 6.36
C LEU A 37 -12.60 -7.60 7.60
N LEU A 38 -13.53 -8.19 8.35
CA LEU A 38 -13.27 -8.80 9.65
C LEU A 38 -14.10 -10.07 9.83
N ILE A 39 -13.55 -11.03 10.57
CA ILE A 39 -14.31 -12.14 11.13
C ILE A 39 -14.11 -12.14 12.65
N GLY A 40 -15.19 -12.17 13.42
CA GLY A 40 -15.16 -12.07 14.87
C GLY A 40 -15.49 -10.66 15.40
N ALA A 41 -15.41 -10.53 16.74
CA ALA A 41 -16.09 -9.55 17.59
C ALA A 41 -17.63 -9.72 17.65
N GLU A 42 -18.13 -10.12 18.82
CA GLU A 42 -19.57 -10.14 19.10
C GLU A 42 -20.07 -8.69 19.25
N GLN A 43 -20.91 -8.25 18.32
CA GLN A 43 -21.99 -7.30 18.60
C GLN A 43 -23.35 -7.98 18.38
N GLY A 44 -23.42 -9.27 18.73
CA GLY A 44 -24.58 -10.10 18.43
C GLY A 44 -25.79 -9.75 19.29
N ASP A 45 -26.75 -9.02 18.73
CA ASP A 45 -28.06 -8.82 19.35
C ASP A 45 -28.93 -10.10 19.33
N ILE A 46 -28.45 -11.22 18.77
CA ILE A 46 -29.22 -12.44 18.48
C ILE A 46 -28.53 -13.68 19.09
N GLY A 47 -28.57 -13.77 20.42
CA GLY A 47 -27.72 -14.66 21.22
C GLY A 47 -27.84 -16.19 21.01
N GLU A 48 -28.78 -16.70 20.21
CA GLU A 48 -28.88 -18.15 19.88
C GLU A 48 -28.46 -18.46 18.42
N TRP A 49 -28.07 -17.45 17.63
CA TRP A 49 -27.70 -17.60 16.22
C TRP A 49 -26.22 -17.32 15.92
N ASP A 50 -25.57 -16.49 16.72
CA ASP A 50 -24.29 -15.86 16.37
C ASP A 50 -23.07 -16.75 16.70
N ASP A 51 -22.94 -17.92 16.06
CA ASP A 51 -21.70 -18.72 16.18
C ASP A 51 -20.51 -18.01 15.52
N VAL A 52 -20.64 -17.28 14.41
CA VAL A 52 -19.55 -16.45 13.85
C VAL A 52 -20.17 -15.24 13.19
N VAL A 53 -19.56 -14.07 13.35
CA VAL A 53 -19.98 -12.84 12.65
C VAL A 53 -18.89 -12.43 11.67
N ILE A 54 -19.29 -12.19 10.42
CA ILE A 54 -18.43 -11.68 9.36
C ILE A 54 -18.89 -10.26 9.05
N TYR A 55 -17.96 -9.30 9.11
CA TYR A 55 -18.21 -7.91 8.75
C TYR A 55 -17.70 -7.64 7.34
N HIS A 56 -18.60 -7.16 6.48
CA HIS A 56 -18.32 -6.77 5.10
C HIS A 56 -18.22 -5.24 5.00
N ALA A 57 -17.81 -4.73 3.84
CA ALA A 57 -17.95 -3.31 3.53
C ALA A 57 -19.44 -2.89 3.53
N ASP A 58 -19.71 -1.59 3.63
CA ASP A 58 -21.06 -0.99 3.55
C ASP A 58 -22.03 -1.35 4.67
N GLU A 59 -21.53 -1.50 5.91
CA GLU A 59 -22.36 -1.82 7.08
C GLU A 59 -23.19 -3.11 6.90
N HIS A 60 -22.58 -4.15 6.32
CA HIS A 60 -23.21 -5.45 6.15
C HIS A 60 -22.58 -6.52 7.06
N TYR A 61 -23.43 -7.28 7.76
CA TYR A 61 -23.01 -8.38 8.62
C TYR A 61 -23.60 -9.71 8.15
N GLU A 62 -22.79 -10.76 8.19
CA GLU A 62 -23.22 -12.13 7.97
C GLU A 62 -23.05 -12.96 9.24
N HIS A 63 -24.15 -13.54 9.72
CA HIS A 63 -24.25 -14.25 10.98
C HIS A 63 -24.37 -15.76 10.74
N PHE A 64 -23.38 -16.49 11.23
CA PHE A 64 -23.24 -17.92 10.99
C PHE A 64 -23.73 -18.69 12.19
N GLN A 65 -24.55 -19.71 11.93
CA GLN A 65 -24.86 -20.78 12.85
C GLN A 65 -24.21 -22.05 12.31
N ILE A 66 -23.21 -22.60 13.00
CA ILE A 66 -22.43 -23.76 12.55
C ILE A 66 -22.86 -24.99 13.33
N LYS A 67 -23.28 -26.06 12.64
CA LYS A 67 -23.71 -27.30 13.29
C LYS A 67 -23.07 -28.52 12.63
N ARG A 68 -22.21 -29.20 13.39
CA ARG A 68 -21.60 -30.48 13.02
C ARG A 68 -22.58 -31.64 13.21
N GLN A 69 -23.67 -31.65 12.46
CA GLN A 69 -24.77 -32.60 12.65
C GLN A 69 -24.72 -33.74 11.61
N THR A 70 -24.60 -34.99 12.08
CA THR A 70 -24.66 -36.21 11.23
C THR A 70 -25.88 -37.10 11.51
N THR A 71 -26.63 -36.79 12.57
CA THR A 71 -27.87 -37.48 12.95
C THR A 71 -29.05 -36.51 12.91
N PRO A 72 -30.31 -36.94 12.93
CA PRO A 72 -31.44 -36.01 13.01
C PRO A 72 -31.31 -35.02 14.18
N PHE A 73 -31.58 -33.73 13.94
CA PHE A 73 -31.59 -32.70 14.99
C PHE A 73 -32.66 -32.98 16.06
N CYS A 74 -33.78 -33.56 15.63
CA CYS A 74 -34.91 -33.86 16.48
C CYS A 74 -35.81 -34.91 15.82
N ASP A 75 -36.30 -35.87 16.61
CA ASP A 75 -37.21 -36.94 16.20
C ASP A 75 -38.68 -36.68 16.59
N LYS A 76 -38.98 -35.47 17.06
CA LYS A 76 -40.31 -35.03 17.48
C LYS A 76 -41.17 -34.68 16.26
N HIS A 77 -42.49 -34.71 16.44
CA HIS A 77 -43.44 -34.34 15.40
C HIS A 77 -43.16 -32.93 14.85
N ILE A 78 -43.45 -32.74 13.55
CA ILE A 78 -43.36 -31.45 12.86
C ILE A 78 -44.32 -30.44 13.50
N ASP A 79 -45.50 -30.89 13.90
CA ASP A 79 -46.47 -30.10 14.65
C ASP A 79 -46.24 -30.23 16.16
N LYS A 80 -46.06 -29.09 16.83
CA LYS A 80 -45.89 -29.04 18.28
C LYS A 80 -47.13 -29.56 19.02
N ALA A 81 -48.33 -29.28 18.52
CA ALA A 81 -49.57 -29.74 19.15
C ALA A 81 -49.68 -31.27 19.10
N ASP A 82 -49.28 -31.89 17.98
CA ASP A 82 -49.28 -33.35 17.85
C ASP A 82 -48.21 -34.00 18.74
N TYR A 83 -47.04 -33.36 18.87
CA TYR A 83 -46.05 -33.79 19.85
C TYR A 83 -46.59 -33.75 21.28
N ILE A 84 -47.20 -32.63 21.70
CA ILE A 84 -47.74 -32.46 23.06
C ILE A 84 -48.80 -33.54 23.35
N LYS A 85 -49.69 -33.85 22.40
CA LYS A 85 -50.67 -34.94 22.55
C LYS A 85 -50.02 -36.31 22.75
N SER A 86 -48.87 -36.55 22.11
CA SER A 86 -48.14 -37.82 22.17
C SER A 86 -47.11 -37.90 23.31
N TYR A 87 -46.91 -36.82 24.07
CA TYR A 87 -45.85 -36.73 25.08
C TYR A 87 -46.18 -37.56 26.32
N ILE A 88 -45.25 -38.44 26.70
CA ILE A 88 -45.34 -39.26 27.91
C ILE A 88 -44.27 -38.79 28.90
N PRO A 89 -44.63 -38.29 30.09
CA PRO A 89 -43.65 -37.87 31.11
C PRO A 89 -42.74 -39.03 31.53
N LYS A 90 -41.45 -38.73 31.82
CA LYS A 90 -40.52 -39.73 32.37
C LYS A 90 -40.99 -40.23 33.75
N ALA A 91 -40.89 -41.55 33.96
CA ALA A 91 -41.22 -42.20 35.21
C ALA A 91 -40.40 -41.62 36.38
N GLY A 92 -41.08 -41.15 37.43
CA GLY A 92 -40.47 -40.51 38.60
C GLY A 92 -40.55 -38.97 38.65
N SER A 93 -41.07 -38.30 37.61
CA SER A 93 -41.33 -36.86 37.68
C SER A 93 -42.62 -36.55 38.45
N LYS A 94 -42.69 -35.42 39.19
CA LYS A 94 -43.93 -34.94 39.85
C LYS A 94 -45.11 -34.79 38.86
N ALA A 95 -44.81 -34.67 37.56
CA ALA A 95 -45.77 -34.62 36.46
C ALA A 95 -46.43 -35.97 36.14
N ALA A 96 -45.80 -37.10 36.48
CA ALA A 96 -46.34 -38.44 36.26
C ALA A 96 -47.46 -38.82 37.26
N ALA A 97 -47.62 -38.07 38.36
CA ALA A 97 -48.62 -38.30 39.40
C ALA A 97 -49.87 -37.40 39.27
N SER A 98 -49.96 -36.58 38.21
CA SER A 98 -51.05 -35.64 37.96
C SER A 98 -52.00 -36.17 36.88
N SER A 99 -53.31 -36.03 37.08
CA SER A 99 -54.36 -36.37 36.10
C SER A 99 -54.59 -35.29 35.04
N THR A 100 -53.91 -34.14 35.13
CA THR A 100 -53.93 -33.10 34.10
C THR A 100 -52.79 -33.26 33.09
N PRO A 101 -53.02 -33.04 31.78
CA PRO A 101 -51.97 -33.05 30.77
C PRO A 101 -50.90 -32.02 31.12
N VAL A 102 -49.70 -32.47 31.45
CA VAL A 102 -48.59 -31.57 31.75
C VAL A 102 -47.95 -31.17 30.42
N VAL A 103 -48.15 -29.92 30.02
CA VAL A 103 -47.43 -29.33 28.88
C VAL A 103 -45.98 -29.16 29.31
N PRO A 104 -45.01 -29.87 28.68
CA PRO A 104 -43.61 -29.68 29.02
C PRO A 104 -43.15 -28.27 28.62
N PRO A 105 -42.32 -27.60 29.43
CA PRO A 105 -41.84 -26.27 29.09
C PRO A 105 -40.99 -26.31 27.81
N ASP A 106 -41.09 -25.27 26.99
CA ASP A 106 -40.34 -25.11 25.73
C ASP A 106 -38.84 -25.40 25.88
N SER A 107 -38.22 -24.93 26.97
CA SER A 107 -36.81 -25.16 27.29
C SER A 107 -36.42 -26.64 27.42
N ALA A 108 -37.38 -27.52 27.72
CA ALA A 108 -37.17 -28.96 27.83
C ALA A 108 -37.45 -29.72 26.51
N ILE A 109 -38.10 -29.09 25.53
CA ILE A 109 -38.55 -29.76 24.31
C ILE A 109 -38.03 -29.16 23.00
N ASP A 110 -37.60 -27.91 23.01
CA ASP A 110 -37.02 -27.25 21.83
C ASP A 110 -35.62 -27.84 21.58
N SER A 111 -35.37 -28.25 20.34
CA SER A 111 -34.02 -28.58 19.87
C SER A 111 -33.16 -27.31 19.76
N GLU A 112 -31.85 -27.45 19.64
CA GLU A 112 -30.96 -26.29 19.45
C GLU A 112 -31.28 -25.50 18.17
N LEU A 113 -31.75 -26.18 17.12
CA LEU A 113 -32.19 -25.51 15.91
C LEU A 113 -33.54 -24.79 16.10
N ASP A 114 -34.47 -25.37 16.87
CA ASP A 114 -35.73 -24.69 17.22
C ASP A 114 -35.45 -23.37 17.97
N LYS A 115 -34.53 -23.40 18.94
CA LYS A 115 -34.11 -22.20 19.69
C LYS A 115 -33.49 -21.12 18.80
N ALA A 116 -32.59 -21.53 17.89
CA ALA A 116 -31.96 -20.61 16.95
C ALA A 116 -33.00 -19.94 16.03
N MET A 117 -33.87 -20.73 15.40
CA MET A 117 -34.92 -20.21 14.51
C MET A 117 -35.93 -19.33 15.28
N LYS A 118 -36.21 -19.64 16.55
CA LYS A 118 -37.04 -18.82 17.44
C LYS A 118 -36.40 -17.47 17.76
N SER A 119 -35.09 -17.45 18.00
CA SER A 119 -34.34 -16.21 18.18
C SER A 119 -34.34 -15.35 16.91
N LEU A 120 -34.19 -15.98 15.74
CA LEU A 120 -34.23 -15.29 14.45
C LEU A 120 -35.62 -14.68 14.17
N SER A 121 -36.69 -15.43 14.45
CA SER A 121 -38.08 -14.95 14.38
C SER A 121 -38.31 -13.72 15.27
N ALA A 122 -37.90 -13.80 16.53
CA ALA A 122 -38.04 -12.69 17.47
C ALA A 122 -37.28 -11.44 16.99
N TRP A 123 -36.05 -11.62 16.47
CA TRP A 123 -35.26 -10.52 15.94
C TRP A 123 -35.91 -9.87 14.71
N SER A 124 -36.47 -10.64 13.77
CA SER A 124 -37.08 -10.08 12.55
C SER A 124 -38.32 -9.22 12.80
N LEU A 125 -38.90 -9.29 14.00
CA LEU A 125 -40.00 -8.42 14.41
C LEU A 125 -39.53 -7.10 15.04
N THR A 126 -38.24 -6.97 15.37
CA THR A 126 -37.68 -5.75 15.97
C THR A 126 -37.53 -4.63 14.95
N PRO A 127 -37.63 -3.35 15.35
CA PRO A 127 -37.36 -2.21 14.46
C PRO A 127 -35.94 -2.22 13.87
N GLN A 128 -34.98 -2.77 14.62
CA GLN A 128 -33.57 -2.90 14.22
C GLN A 128 -33.39 -3.77 12.98
N SER A 129 -34.24 -4.77 12.77
CA SER A 129 -34.17 -5.64 11.58
C SER A 129 -34.42 -4.93 10.25
N LYS A 130 -34.98 -3.71 10.28
CA LYS A 130 -35.33 -2.90 9.11
C LYS A 130 -34.40 -1.70 8.91
N GLN A 131 -33.43 -1.49 9.80
CA GLN A 131 -32.49 -0.39 9.76
C GLN A 131 -31.09 -0.90 9.39
N PRO A 132 -30.23 -0.07 8.78
CA PRO A 132 -28.81 -0.40 8.68
C PRO A 132 -28.23 -0.59 10.10
N PRO A 133 -27.27 -1.51 10.28
CA PRO A 133 -26.59 -2.30 9.26
C PRO A 133 -27.42 -3.49 8.72
N ALA A 134 -27.26 -3.82 7.44
CA ALA A 134 -27.95 -4.95 6.81
C ALA A 134 -27.40 -6.29 7.33
N ARG A 135 -28.27 -7.23 7.72
CA ARG A 135 -27.88 -8.55 8.26
C ARG A 135 -28.33 -9.71 7.39
N ALA A 136 -27.41 -10.63 7.10
CA ALA A 136 -27.68 -11.92 6.49
C ALA A 136 -27.37 -13.04 7.48
N PHE A 137 -28.05 -14.17 7.33
CA PHE A 137 -27.95 -15.32 8.23
C PHE A 137 -27.59 -16.57 7.43
N SER A 138 -26.66 -17.36 7.96
CA SER A 138 -26.13 -18.55 7.28
C SER A 138 -26.14 -19.74 8.23
N LEU A 139 -26.86 -20.81 7.89
CA LEU A 139 -26.79 -22.09 8.60
C LEU A 139 -25.80 -23.01 7.87
N ILE A 140 -24.70 -23.36 8.55
CA ILE A 140 -23.61 -24.18 8.01
C ILE A 140 -23.72 -25.62 8.53
N LEU A 141 -23.87 -26.57 7.60
CA LEU A 141 -24.07 -28.00 7.87
C LEU A 141 -23.05 -28.85 7.09
N LEU A 142 -22.88 -30.12 7.48
CA LEU A 142 -22.09 -31.07 6.70
C LEU A 142 -22.77 -31.37 5.34
N GLY A 143 -24.07 -31.63 5.38
CA GLY A 143 -24.88 -32.02 4.22
C GLY A 143 -26.32 -31.55 4.36
N LEU A 144 -27.06 -31.58 3.25
CA LEU A 144 -28.47 -31.14 3.19
C LEU A 144 -29.47 -32.28 3.50
N GLU A 145 -29.00 -33.51 3.59
CA GLU A 145 -29.79 -34.71 3.85
C GLU A 145 -30.22 -34.87 5.32
N VAL A 146 -29.61 -34.10 6.24
CA VAL A 146 -29.91 -34.18 7.66
C VAL A 146 -31.36 -33.78 7.95
N ALA A 147 -32.06 -34.61 8.73
CA ALA A 147 -33.42 -34.33 9.19
C ALA A 147 -33.39 -33.25 10.30
N LEU A 148 -34.19 -32.20 10.13
CA LEU A 148 -34.31 -31.11 11.10
C LEU A 148 -35.39 -31.42 12.15
N LYS A 149 -36.52 -31.96 11.71
CA LYS A 149 -37.70 -32.26 12.54
C LYS A 149 -38.53 -33.35 11.89
N GLY A 150 -39.27 -34.11 12.69
CA GLY A 150 -40.23 -35.11 12.22
C GLY A 150 -39.88 -36.54 12.63
N LYS A 151 -40.79 -37.47 12.30
CA LYS A 151 -40.73 -38.86 12.75
C LYS A 151 -41.06 -39.81 11.60
N ARG A 152 -40.28 -40.88 11.46
CA ARG A 152 -40.45 -41.92 10.43
C ARG A 152 -40.49 -41.33 9.01
N SER A 153 -41.62 -41.44 8.30
CA SER A 153 -41.81 -40.97 6.93
C SER A 153 -42.29 -39.52 6.82
N ASP A 154 -42.56 -38.85 7.94
CA ASP A 154 -43.01 -37.45 7.98
C ASP A 154 -41.94 -36.58 8.64
N PHE A 155 -41.02 -36.05 7.82
CA PHE A 155 -39.87 -35.27 8.27
C PHE A 155 -39.50 -34.14 7.29
N ILE A 156 -38.84 -33.12 7.83
CA ILE A 156 -38.20 -32.05 7.06
C ILE A 156 -36.69 -32.21 7.10
N THR A 157 -36.04 -32.02 5.96
CA THR A 157 -34.58 -32.03 5.83
C THR A 157 -34.03 -30.62 5.68
N ALA A 158 -32.71 -30.47 5.85
CA ALA A 158 -32.02 -29.24 5.52
C ALA A 158 -32.19 -28.86 4.04
N ASN A 159 -32.31 -29.82 3.12
CA ASN A 159 -32.61 -29.55 1.71
C ASN A 159 -33.99 -28.90 1.54
N HIS A 160 -35.03 -29.41 2.22
CA HIS A 160 -36.36 -28.79 2.19
C HIS A 160 -36.32 -27.34 2.67
N LEU A 161 -35.58 -27.05 3.76
CA LEU A 161 -35.39 -25.69 4.24
C LEU A 161 -34.58 -24.82 3.26
N HIS A 162 -33.52 -25.37 2.66
CA HIS A 162 -32.70 -24.68 1.66
C HIS A 162 -33.53 -24.25 0.44
N GLU A 163 -34.33 -25.16 -0.11
CA GLU A 163 -35.23 -24.88 -1.22
C GLU A 163 -36.31 -23.86 -0.85
N PHE A 164 -36.84 -23.96 0.37
CA PHE A 164 -37.82 -23.01 0.90
C PHE A 164 -37.24 -21.59 1.02
N CYS A 165 -36.03 -21.43 1.57
CA CYS A 165 -35.33 -20.14 1.61
C CYS A 165 -35.10 -19.58 0.20
N ARG A 166 -34.66 -20.41 -0.76
CA ARG A 166 -34.45 -20.00 -2.15
C ARG A 166 -35.76 -19.51 -2.79
N LEU A 167 -36.87 -20.19 -2.51
CA LEU A 167 -38.20 -19.78 -2.97
C LEU A 167 -38.57 -18.41 -2.39
N CYS A 168 -38.39 -18.19 -1.09
CA CYS A 168 -38.67 -16.91 -0.44
C CYS A 168 -37.89 -15.72 -1.04
N LYS A 169 -36.67 -15.98 -1.54
CA LYS A 169 -35.80 -14.98 -2.20
C LYS A 169 -36.25 -14.57 -3.59
N GLN A 170 -37.15 -15.31 -4.24
CA GLN A 170 -37.62 -14.98 -5.58
C GLN A 170 -38.44 -13.68 -5.59
N ASP A 171 -38.13 -12.82 -6.57
CA ASP A 171 -38.91 -11.62 -6.84
C ASP A 171 -40.28 -12.02 -7.41
N GLY A 172 -41.33 -11.31 -6.98
CA GLY A 172 -42.70 -11.60 -7.41
C GLY A 172 -43.37 -12.82 -6.77
N LEU A 173 -42.77 -13.49 -5.78
CA LEU A 173 -43.40 -14.60 -5.07
C LEU A 173 -44.78 -14.20 -4.49
N ASP A 174 -45.83 -14.91 -4.93
CA ASP A 174 -47.19 -14.77 -4.42
C ASP A 174 -47.42 -15.67 -3.18
N LEU A 175 -47.75 -15.05 -2.06
CA LEU A 175 -48.02 -15.74 -0.79
C LEU A 175 -49.32 -16.55 -0.83
N ALA A 176 -50.32 -16.13 -1.60
CA ALA A 176 -51.58 -16.87 -1.74
C ALA A 176 -51.34 -18.18 -2.51
N ALA A 177 -50.63 -18.11 -3.63
CA ALA A 177 -50.20 -19.30 -4.35
C ALA A 177 -49.27 -20.21 -3.51
N LEU A 178 -48.38 -19.64 -2.71
CA LEU A 178 -47.48 -20.41 -1.84
C LEU A 178 -48.25 -21.17 -0.76
N SER A 179 -49.20 -20.51 -0.09
CA SER A 179 -50.02 -21.11 0.97
C SER A 179 -50.92 -22.25 0.48
N SER A 180 -51.37 -22.19 -0.78
CA SER A 180 -52.21 -23.21 -1.41
C SER A 180 -51.43 -24.27 -2.18
N ARG A 181 -50.09 -24.21 -2.16
CA ARG A 181 -49.23 -25.13 -2.90
C ARG A 181 -49.44 -26.57 -2.40
N PRO A 182 -49.65 -27.55 -3.30
CA PRO A 182 -49.88 -28.96 -2.93
C PRO A 182 -48.61 -29.70 -2.44
N ASP A 183 -47.49 -28.98 -2.30
CA ASP A 183 -46.19 -29.53 -1.95
C ASP A 183 -46.05 -29.78 -0.44
N THR A 184 -45.91 -31.04 -0.04
CA THR A 184 -45.81 -31.45 1.37
C THR A 184 -44.57 -30.86 2.08
N PRO A 185 -43.34 -30.90 1.51
CA PRO A 185 -42.17 -30.25 2.07
C PRO A 185 -42.37 -28.76 2.44
N THR A 186 -42.87 -27.95 1.51
CA THR A 186 -43.12 -26.50 1.74
C THR A 186 -44.07 -26.29 2.92
N GLN A 187 -45.17 -27.02 2.97
CA GLN A 187 -46.16 -26.91 4.04
C GLN A 187 -45.61 -27.39 5.39
N ASN A 188 -44.81 -28.47 5.37
CA ASN A 188 -44.18 -29.00 6.57
C ASN A 188 -43.13 -28.06 7.17
N VAL A 189 -42.33 -27.38 6.33
CA VAL A 189 -41.39 -26.34 6.78
C VAL A 189 -42.17 -25.19 7.41
N TYR A 190 -43.21 -24.68 6.74
CA TYR A 190 -44.06 -23.62 7.30
C TYR A 190 -44.70 -24.01 8.64
N LYS A 191 -45.22 -25.25 8.73
CA LYS A 191 -45.82 -25.80 9.95
C LYS A 191 -44.83 -25.87 11.10
N TRP A 192 -43.60 -26.32 10.83
CA TRP A 192 -42.53 -26.34 11.83
C TRP A 192 -42.19 -24.92 12.31
N LEU A 193 -41.95 -23.99 11.38
CA LEU A 193 -41.59 -22.60 11.71
C LEU A 193 -42.66 -21.92 12.59
N THR A 194 -43.93 -22.08 12.25
CA THR A 194 -45.03 -21.41 12.96
C THR A 194 -45.38 -22.06 14.30
N THR A 195 -45.30 -23.39 14.41
CA THR A 195 -45.69 -24.10 15.64
C THR A 195 -44.56 -24.25 16.66
N TRP A 196 -43.30 -24.30 16.21
CA TRP A 196 -42.12 -24.44 17.10
C TRP A 196 -41.30 -23.16 17.22
N CYS A 197 -41.07 -22.46 16.11
CA CYS A 197 -40.08 -21.38 16.03
C CYS A 197 -40.71 -19.98 16.19
N GLY A 198 -41.99 -19.88 16.54
CA GLY A 198 -42.64 -18.61 16.87
C GLY A 198 -42.89 -17.67 15.68
N PHE A 199 -42.84 -18.17 14.44
CA PHE A 199 -43.28 -17.38 13.28
C PHE A 199 -44.81 -17.26 13.27
N THR A 200 -45.33 -16.11 12.83
CA THR A 200 -46.76 -15.77 12.95
C THR A 200 -47.56 -16.13 11.71
N ASP A 201 -47.02 -15.84 10.53
CA ASP A 201 -47.71 -15.97 9.25
C ASP A 201 -46.73 -16.07 8.07
N TRP A 202 -47.26 -16.29 6.87
CA TRP A 202 -46.49 -16.39 5.62
C TRP A 202 -45.66 -15.14 5.28
N ASN A 203 -46.10 -13.94 5.67
CA ASN A 203 -45.38 -12.72 5.37
C ASN A 203 -44.16 -12.59 6.29
N HIS A 204 -44.34 -12.84 7.59
CA HIS A 204 -43.25 -12.93 8.55
C HIS A 204 -42.23 -14.00 8.12
N VAL A 205 -42.70 -15.22 7.80
CA VAL A 205 -41.82 -16.29 7.32
C VAL A 205 -41.04 -15.87 6.06
N ARG A 206 -41.70 -15.28 5.05
CA ARG A 206 -41.02 -14.85 3.83
C ARG A 206 -39.96 -13.79 4.11
N GLN A 207 -40.30 -12.75 4.88
CA GLN A 207 -39.36 -11.65 5.17
C GLN A 207 -38.10 -12.16 5.85
N THR A 208 -38.24 -13.06 6.82
CA THR A 208 -37.11 -13.62 7.56
C THR A 208 -36.34 -14.66 6.74
N MET A 209 -37.02 -15.58 6.03
CA MET A 209 -36.33 -16.61 5.24
C MET A 209 -35.59 -16.05 4.02
N ARG A 210 -35.91 -14.82 3.58
CA ARG A 210 -35.15 -14.10 2.55
C ARG A 210 -33.73 -13.74 2.98
N THR A 211 -33.50 -13.54 4.27
CA THR A 211 -32.17 -13.19 4.81
C THR A 211 -31.36 -14.42 5.21
N LEU A 212 -31.98 -15.61 5.24
CA LEU A 212 -31.36 -16.88 5.60
C LEU A 212 -30.82 -17.64 4.36
N THR A 213 -29.64 -18.23 4.50
CA THR A 213 -29.02 -19.14 3.52
C THR A 213 -28.57 -20.42 4.22
N ILE A 214 -28.79 -21.58 3.58
CA ILE A 214 -28.34 -22.87 4.10
C ILE A 214 -27.16 -23.34 3.25
N HIS A 215 -26.03 -23.63 3.88
CA HIS A 215 -24.80 -24.08 3.23
C HIS A 215 -24.44 -25.50 3.67
N ALA A 216 -24.22 -26.39 2.70
CA ALA A 216 -23.56 -27.67 2.92
C ALA A 216 -22.08 -27.54 2.57
N VAL A 217 -21.22 -27.63 3.59
CA VAL A 217 -19.76 -27.43 3.46
C VAL A 217 -18.95 -28.72 3.65
N GLY A 218 -19.61 -29.88 3.65
CA GLY A 218 -18.94 -31.19 3.64
C GLY A 218 -18.26 -31.57 4.96
N SER A 219 -17.41 -32.59 4.91
CA SER A 219 -16.64 -33.09 6.05
C SER A 219 -15.45 -32.17 6.39
N GLU A 220 -14.75 -32.48 7.49
CA GLU A 220 -13.48 -31.86 7.85
C GLU A 220 -12.45 -31.94 6.70
N GLU A 221 -12.37 -33.07 6.01
CA GLU A 221 -11.47 -33.26 4.85
C GLU A 221 -11.82 -32.30 3.71
N ASN A 222 -13.12 -32.12 3.39
CA ASN A 222 -13.55 -31.17 2.37
C ASN A 222 -13.26 -29.71 2.74
N LEU A 223 -13.24 -29.38 4.04
CA LEU A 223 -12.90 -28.04 4.52
C LEU A 223 -11.38 -27.81 4.45
N GLU A 224 -10.59 -28.81 4.86
CA GLU A 224 -9.12 -28.78 4.79
C GLU A 224 -8.63 -28.64 3.35
N ASP A 225 -9.16 -29.45 2.42
CA ASP A 225 -8.79 -29.39 1.01
C ASP A 225 -9.09 -28.03 0.39
N ARG A 226 -10.28 -27.47 0.65
CA ARG A 226 -10.66 -26.16 0.13
C ARG A 226 -9.86 -25.01 0.75
N ALA A 227 -9.55 -25.09 2.04
CA ALA A 227 -8.69 -24.11 2.68
C ALA A 227 -7.27 -24.19 2.10
N CYS A 228 -6.73 -25.40 1.92
CA CYS A 228 -5.44 -25.62 1.28
C CYS A 228 -5.41 -25.12 -0.16
N GLU A 229 -6.48 -25.31 -0.93
CA GLU A 229 -6.59 -24.82 -2.31
C GLU A 229 -6.46 -23.29 -2.36
N SER A 230 -7.19 -22.57 -1.51
CA SER A 230 -7.07 -21.09 -1.43
C SER A 230 -5.70 -20.64 -0.95
N LEU A 231 -5.13 -21.29 0.08
CA LEU A 231 -3.81 -20.94 0.61
C LEU A 231 -2.68 -21.28 -0.40
N GLY A 232 -2.82 -22.35 -1.17
CA GLY A 232 -1.80 -22.81 -2.12
C GLY A 232 -1.48 -21.81 -3.23
N ARG A 233 -2.36 -20.83 -3.48
CA ARG A 233 -2.11 -19.74 -4.44
C ARG A 233 -1.03 -18.77 -3.96
N HIS A 234 -0.91 -18.56 -2.64
CA HIS A 234 -0.09 -17.48 -2.06
C HIS A 234 1.00 -17.96 -1.11
N PHE A 235 0.92 -19.21 -0.61
CA PHE A 235 1.81 -19.77 0.40
C PHE A 235 2.54 -21.01 -0.13
N ASN A 236 3.78 -21.24 0.31
CA ASN A 236 4.61 -22.36 -0.20
C ASN A 236 4.10 -23.73 0.25
N ASP A 237 3.71 -23.85 1.52
CA ASP A 237 3.13 -25.06 2.11
C ASP A 237 1.74 -24.72 2.65
N SER A 238 0.71 -25.04 1.86
CA SER A 238 -0.67 -24.73 2.21
C SER A 238 -1.16 -25.48 3.45
N ARG A 239 -0.64 -26.69 3.72
CA ARG A 239 -1.08 -27.51 4.85
C ARG A 239 -0.46 -27.03 6.15
N ALA A 240 0.85 -26.75 6.17
CA ALA A 240 1.49 -26.12 7.32
C ALA A 240 0.94 -24.72 7.60
N THR A 241 0.58 -23.98 6.53
CA THR A 241 -0.06 -22.67 6.67
C THR A 241 -1.46 -22.78 7.28
N LEU A 242 -2.25 -23.79 6.88
CA LEU A 242 -3.56 -24.07 7.48
C LEU A 242 -3.44 -24.42 8.96
N GLU A 243 -2.45 -25.25 9.35
CA GLU A 243 -2.20 -25.58 10.75
C GLU A 243 -1.89 -24.33 11.59
N LYS A 244 -1.01 -23.45 11.07
CA LYS A 244 -0.72 -22.15 11.71
C LYS A 244 -1.97 -21.28 11.83
N LEU A 245 -2.78 -21.22 10.77
CA LEU A 245 -4.04 -20.47 10.75
C LEU A 245 -5.02 -20.99 11.82
N VAL A 246 -5.22 -22.30 11.91
CA VAL A 246 -6.09 -22.91 12.93
C VAL A 246 -5.55 -22.66 14.35
N GLY A 247 -4.23 -22.66 14.51
CA GLY A 247 -3.57 -22.25 15.76
C GLY A 247 -3.89 -20.80 16.11
N TYR A 248 -3.72 -19.87 15.17
CA TYR A 248 -4.02 -18.45 15.34
C TYR A 248 -5.49 -18.18 15.69
N ILE A 249 -6.43 -18.84 15.00
CA ILE A 249 -7.87 -18.77 15.30
C ILE A 249 -8.13 -19.18 16.76
N SER A 250 -7.40 -20.18 17.26
CA SER A 250 -7.56 -20.66 18.63
C SER A 250 -7.05 -19.68 19.68
N THR A 251 -6.06 -18.85 19.36
CA THR A 251 -5.41 -17.92 20.31
C THR A 251 -5.91 -16.48 20.22
N SER A 252 -6.46 -16.06 19.08
CA SER A 252 -6.57 -14.63 18.76
C SER A 252 -7.97 -14.06 18.70
N ALA A 253 -9.02 -14.86 18.49
CA ALA A 253 -10.37 -14.32 18.46
C ALA A 253 -11.11 -14.58 19.79
N THR A 254 -11.40 -13.48 20.48
CA THR A 254 -12.14 -13.38 21.74
C THR A 254 -13.47 -12.66 21.50
N ASP A 255 -14.25 -12.45 22.55
CA ASP A 255 -15.48 -11.63 22.54
C ASP A 255 -15.22 -10.18 22.10
N VAL A 256 -14.02 -9.66 22.35
CA VAL A 256 -13.61 -8.29 22.04
C VAL A 256 -12.68 -8.16 20.82
N ASN A 257 -12.32 -9.26 20.16
CA ASN A 257 -11.32 -9.24 19.09
C ASN A 257 -11.82 -9.88 17.79
N ALA A 258 -11.55 -9.20 16.68
CA ALA A 258 -11.84 -9.67 15.33
C ALA A 258 -10.55 -9.87 14.53
N ILE A 259 -10.54 -10.88 13.67
CA ILE A 259 -9.43 -11.16 12.77
C ILE A 259 -9.67 -10.43 11.45
N SER A 260 -8.76 -9.54 11.09
CA SER A 260 -8.75 -8.88 9.77
C SER A 260 -7.87 -9.62 8.77
N CYS A 261 -8.15 -9.42 7.48
CA CYS A 261 -7.30 -9.95 6.40
C CYS A 261 -5.84 -9.50 6.55
N HIS A 262 -5.62 -8.22 6.88
CA HIS A 262 -4.28 -7.66 7.10
C HIS A 262 -3.55 -8.31 8.28
N ALA A 263 -4.23 -8.42 9.44
CA ALA A 263 -3.62 -9.02 10.64
C ALA A 263 -3.20 -10.48 10.38
N MET A 264 -4.04 -11.22 9.68
CA MET A 264 -3.76 -12.61 9.32
C MET A 264 -2.66 -12.73 8.25
N ALA A 265 -2.62 -11.83 7.26
CA ALA A 265 -1.59 -11.82 6.23
C ALA A 265 -0.21 -11.55 6.84
N ASN A 266 -0.14 -10.61 7.79
CA ASN A 266 1.08 -10.33 8.54
C ASN A 266 1.48 -11.50 9.46
N HIS A 267 0.51 -12.19 10.08
CA HIS A 267 0.80 -13.38 10.90
C HIS A 267 1.41 -14.53 10.08
N LEU A 268 0.96 -14.71 8.83
CA LEU A 268 1.39 -15.79 7.95
C LEU A 268 2.53 -15.40 7.00
N LYS A 269 3.10 -14.19 7.13
CA LYS A 269 4.05 -13.63 6.16
C LYS A 269 5.27 -14.50 5.86
N ASP A 270 5.78 -15.22 6.88
CA ASP A 270 6.96 -16.07 6.74
C ASP A 270 6.69 -17.35 5.90
N ALA A 271 5.42 -17.72 5.76
CA ALA A 271 5.01 -18.85 4.91
C ALA A 271 4.68 -18.43 3.47
N ARG A 272 4.61 -17.12 3.20
CA ARG A 272 4.23 -16.58 1.89
C ARG A 272 5.28 -16.96 0.84
N ARG A 273 4.84 -17.23 -0.39
CA ARG A 273 5.76 -17.48 -1.50
C ARG A 273 6.64 -16.27 -1.75
N SER A 274 7.88 -16.51 -2.16
CA SER A 274 8.84 -15.44 -2.49
C SER A 274 8.52 -14.73 -3.81
N ASP A 275 7.74 -15.36 -4.68
CA ASP A 275 7.26 -14.83 -5.96
C ASP A 275 5.87 -14.18 -5.87
N ALA A 276 5.22 -14.24 -4.70
CA ALA A 276 3.89 -13.67 -4.49
C ALA A 276 3.90 -12.15 -4.78
N VAL A 277 2.89 -11.71 -5.55
CA VAL A 277 2.73 -10.29 -5.87
C VAL A 277 2.38 -9.51 -4.61
N THR A 278 3.06 -8.38 -4.40
CA THR A 278 2.60 -7.34 -3.48
C THR A 278 2.26 -6.09 -4.26
N TRP A 279 1.26 -5.32 -3.79
CA TRP A 279 0.76 -4.20 -4.57
C TRP A 279 0.35 -3.01 -3.70
N THR A 280 0.38 -1.83 -4.33
CA THR A 280 -0.22 -0.58 -3.85
C THR A 280 -1.09 -0.04 -4.98
N GLN A 281 -2.29 0.42 -4.69
CA GLN A 281 -3.16 1.09 -5.65
C GLN A 281 -3.56 2.47 -5.14
N TYR A 282 -3.34 3.48 -6.00
CA TYR A 282 -4.01 4.77 -5.93
C TYR A 282 -5.14 4.77 -6.97
N LEU A 283 -6.38 4.94 -6.52
CA LEU A 283 -7.58 4.92 -7.35
C LEU A 283 -8.35 6.22 -7.16
N ILE A 284 -8.77 6.85 -8.25
CA ILE A 284 -9.71 7.98 -8.19
C ILE A 284 -11.15 7.45 -8.31
N LYS A 285 -12.00 7.71 -7.33
CA LYS A 285 -13.42 7.35 -7.40
C LYS A 285 -14.20 8.40 -8.19
N PRO A 286 -14.93 8.03 -9.26
CA PRO A 286 -15.63 9.00 -10.11
C PRO A 286 -16.91 9.61 -9.52
N GLN A 287 -17.32 9.28 -8.29
CA GLN A 287 -18.57 9.78 -7.71
C GLN A 287 -18.40 11.17 -7.07
N ALA A 288 -19.28 12.12 -7.45
CA ALA A 288 -19.68 13.43 -6.88
C ALA A 288 -18.66 14.34 -6.16
N GLY A 289 -17.36 14.05 -6.21
CA GLY A 289 -16.30 14.81 -5.56
C GLY A 289 -15.00 14.00 -5.55
N SER A 290 -14.50 13.65 -6.74
CA SER A 290 -13.28 12.88 -7.04
C SER A 290 -12.38 12.57 -5.82
N SER A 291 -12.76 11.59 -5.03
CA SER A 291 -11.99 11.17 -3.85
C SER A 291 -10.91 10.18 -4.28
N TRP A 292 -9.78 10.21 -3.59
CA TRP A 292 -8.72 9.22 -3.80
C TRP A 292 -8.89 8.07 -2.81
N MET A 293 -8.50 6.87 -3.24
CA MET A 293 -8.39 5.71 -2.37
C MET A 293 -6.98 5.13 -2.48
N VAL A 294 -6.37 4.85 -1.34
CA VAL A 294 -5.08 4.16 -1.23
C VAL A 294 -5.31 2.80 -0.59
N ALA A 295 -4.90 1.73 -1.26
CA ALA A 295 -5.02 0.37 -0.76
C ALA A 295 -3.82 -0.48 -1.16
N GLY A 296 -3.58 -1.59 -0.45
CA GLY A 296 -2.53 -2.51 -0.83
C GLY A 296 -2.15 -3.57 0.19
N THR A 297 -1.07 -4.26 -0.16
CA THR A 297 -0.37 -5.28 0.63
C THR A 297 1.09 -4.89 0.88
N HIS A 298 1.47 -3.64 0.58
CA HIS A 298 2.83 -3.13 0.69
C HIS A 298 3.38 -3.11 2.13
N ASN A 299 2.49 -2.98 3.11
CA ASN A 299 2.81 -2.93 4.53
C ASN A 299 2.81 -4.30 5.22
N LEU A 300 2.55 -5.41 4.51
CA LEU A 300 2.58 -6.77 5.08
C LEU A 300 3.95 -7.21 5.61
N ASN A 301 5.01 -6.50 5.24
CA ASN A 301 6.37 -6.75 5.74
C ASN A 301 6.78 -5.75 6.85
N GLY A 302 5.90 -4.81 7.23
CA GLY A 302 6.16 -3.79 8.24
C GLY A 302 5.98 -4.29 9.68
N THR A 303 6.54 -3.54 10.63
CA THR A 303 6.21 -3.69 12.05
C THR A 303 4.88 -2.99 12.30
N THR A 304 3.86 -3.76 12.70
CA THR A 304 2.45 -3.40 12.92
C THR A 304 2.18 -2.35 14.01
N SER A 305 3.02 -1.33 14.17
CA SER A 305 2.92 -0.31 15.23
C SER A 305 2.39 1.05 14.78
N LEU A 306 2.09 1.27 13.50
CA LEU A 306 1.62 2.56 13.01
C LEU A 306 0.08 2.67 13.04
N GLN A 307 -0.42 3.83 13.48
CA GLN A 307 -1.85 4.14 13.63
C GLN A 307 -2.60 4.29 12.29
N VAL A 308 -1.89 4.50 11.17
CA VAL A 308 -2.50 4.79 9.86
C VAL A 308 -2.19 3.66 8.88
N LEU A 309 -3.24 2.99 8.40
CA LEU A 309 -3.14 1.96 7.37
C LEU A 309 -2.76 2.59 6.02
N HIS A 310 -1.83 1.96 5.29
CA HIS A 310 -1.33 2.41 3.99
C HIS A 310 -0.66 3.79 4.04
N ALA A 311 0.25 3.99 4.98
CA ALA A 311 0.97 5.26 5.13
C ALA A 311 1.95 5.47 3.96
N ALA A 312 2.15 6.73 3.56
CA ALA A 312 3.05 7.10 2.46
C ALA A 312 4.49 6.59 2.66
N THR A 313 4.98 6.56 3.90
CA THR A 313 6.29 6.02 4.28
C THR A 313 6.41 4.53 3.95
N GLU A 314 5.37 3.75 4.21
CA GLU A 314 5.31 2.32 3.89
C GLU A 314 5.24 2.10 2.37
N VAL A 315 4.47 2.93 1.65
CA VAL A 315 4.39 2.89 0.19
C VAL A 315 5.76 3.17 -0.45
N VAL A 316 6.43 4.25 -0.05
CA VAL A 316 7.76 4.61 -0.56
C VAL A 316 8.78 3.54 -0.22
N GLY A 317 8.85 3.14 1.06
CA GLY A 317 9.75 2.08 1.51
C GLY A 317 9.55 0.79 0.72
N HIS A 318 8.31 0.42 0.45
CA HIS A 318 8.00 -0.76 -0.36
C HIS A 318 8.51 -0.65 -1.81
N HIS A 319 8.37 0.48 -2.48
CA HIS A 319 8.69 0.57 -3.92
C HIS A 319 10.13 1.01 -4.21
N TRP A 320 10.78 1.75 -3.30
CA TRP A 320 12.11 2.34 -3.50
C TRP A 320 13.25 1.63 -2.73
N THR A 321 12.94 0.68 -1.84
CA THR A 321 13.96 -0.15 -1.17
C THR A 321 14.38 -1.33 -2.04
N ALA A 322 15.66 -1.70 -2.01
CA ALA A 322 16.20 -2.85 -2.73
C ALA A 322 15.64 -4.20 -2.21
N GLY A 323 15.90 -5.28 -2.96
CA GLY A 323 15.57 -6.66 -2.55
C GLY A 323 14.09 -7.05 -2.70
N GLY A 324 13.30 -6.24 -3.42
CA GLY A 324 11.92 -6.56 -3.76
C GLY A 324 11.77 -7.39 -5.01
N ASN A 325 10.89 -8.39 -4.95
CA ASN A 325 10.43 -9.10 -6.13
C ASN A 325 8.93 -8.89 -6.31
N ASN A 326 8.51 -8.79 -7.57
CA ASN A 326 7.11 -8.77 -8.00
C ASN A 326 6.21 -7.73 -7.30
N ARG A 327 6.72 -6.52 -7.11
CA ARG A 327 5.96 -5.40 -6.53
C ARG A 327 5.21 -4.65 -7.63
N LYS A 328 3.95 -4.28 -7.39
CA LYS A 328 3.10 -3.56 -8.37
C LYS A 328 2.58 -2.25 -7.77
N LEU A 329 3.00 -1.12 -8.32
CA LEU A 329 2.38 0.18 -8.07
C LEU A 329 1.29 0.39 -9.12
N ARG A 330 0.01 0.47 -8.72
CA ARG A 330 -1.14 0.65 -9.61
C ARG A 330 -1.66 2.07 -9.47
N LEU A 331 -1.82 2.76 -10.59
CA LEU A 331 -2.44 4.08 -10.63
C LEU A 331 -3.62 4.04 -11.58
N HIS A 332 -4.81 3.99 -11.00
CA HIS A 332 -6.06 4.04 -11.73
C HIS A 332 -6.63 5.46 -11.66
N ALA A 333 -5.96 6.34 -12.40
CA ALA A 333 -6.33 7.72 -12.60
C ALA A 333 -5.84 8.17 -13.97
N THR A 334 -6.61 9.02 -14.63
CA THR A 334 -6.18 9.66 -15.88
C THR A 334 -5.09 10.67 -15.59
N TYR A 335 -4.06 10.72 -16.45
CA TYR A 335 -3.03 11.75 -16.36
C TYR A 335 -3.66 13.15 -16.41
N CYS A 336 -3.26 14.01 -15.49
CA CYS A 336 -3.58 15.42 -15.49
C CYS A 336 -2.27 16.19 -15.33
N PRO A 337 -1.93 17.12 -16.24
CA PRO A 337 -0.74 17.94 -16.10
C PRO A 337 -0.75 18.67 -14.76
N PRO A 338 0.39 18.68 -14.03
CA PRO A 338 0.47 19.38 -12.77
C PRO A 338 0.32 20.89 -12.97
N ILE A 339 -0.29 21.55 -11.99
CA ILE A 339 -0.35 23.01 -11.95
C ILE A 339 1.01 23.50 -11.47
N PRO A 340 1.66 24.45 -12.17
CA PRO A 340 2.94 24.99 -11.74
C PRO A 340 2.93 25.45 -10.29
N ASN A 341 4.03 25.26 -9.58
CA ASN A 341 4.24 25.58 -8.18
C ASN A 341 3.34 24.82 -7.19
N THR A 342 2.66 23.75 -7.61
CA THR A 342 1.72 23.00 -6.77
C THR A 342 2.10 21.52 -6.69
N VAL A 343 2.43 21.06 -5.48
CA VAL A 343 2.71 19.64 -5.24
C VAL A 343 1.40 18.83 -5.16
N ALA A 344 0.87 18.48 -6.32
CA ALA A 344 -0.34 17.65 -6.43
C ALA A 344 0.00 16.16 -6.23
N LEU A 345 -0.95 15.41 -5.67
CA LEU A 345 -0.80 13.97 -5.44
C LEU A 345 -0.39 13.19 -6.72
N PRO A 346 -0.96 13.44 -7.91
CA PRO A 346 -0.48 12.84 -9.16
C PRO A 346 1.02 13.05 -9.43
N SER A 347 1.56 14.23 -9.13
CA SER A 347 3.00 14.53 -9.29
C SER A 347 3.85 13.72 -8.32
N ALA A 348 3.42 13.60 -7.06
CA ALA A 348 4.12 12.79 -6.07
C ALA A 348 4.12 11.29 -6.45
N ILE A 349 3.00 10.77 -6.95
CA ILE A 349 2.90 9.39 -7.45
C ILE A 349 3.74 9.21 -8.72
N LEU A 350 3.76 10.19 -9.63
CA LEU A 350 4.60 10.17 -10.82
C LEU A 350 6.08 10.09 -10.45
N ARG A 351 6.53 10.90 -9.48
CA ARG A 351 7.89 10.82 -8.94
C ARG A 351 8.19 9.42 -8.40
N LEU A 352 7.29 8.84 -7.60
CA LEU A 352 7.43 7.48 -7.09
C LEU A 352 7.60 6.46 -8.24
N ALA A 353 6.77 6.57 -9.28
CA ALA A 353 6.75 5.68 -10.45
C ALA A 353 8.00 5.82 -11.34
N LEU A 354 8.58 7.01 -11.46
CA LEU A 354 9.80 7.25 -12.23
C LEU A 354 11.01 6.51 -11.64
N HIS A 355 11.07 6.38 -10.31
CA HIS A 355 12.24 5.84 -9.61
C HIS A 355 12.03 4.45 -8.99
N LEU A 356 11.10 3.66 -9.53
CA LEU A 356 10.91 2.27 -9.11
C LEU A 356 12.21 1.47 -9.20
N LYS A 357 12.54 0.74 -8.12
CA LYS A 357 13.67 -0.20 -8.07
C LYS A 357 13.37 -1.49 -8.85
N SER A 358 14.42 -2.25 -9.15
CA SER A 358 14.33 -3.57 -9.77
C SER A 358 13.33 -4.47 -9.04
N GLY A 359 12.48 -5.16 -9.81
CA GLY A 359 11.42 -6.02 -9.26
C GLY A 359 10.08 -5.31 -9.00
N SER A 360 10.04 -3.97 -9.09
CA SER A 360 8.82 -3.17 -9.05
C SER A 360 8.36 -2.76 -10.45
N HIS A 361 7.05 -2.78 -10.69
CA HIS A 361 6.44 -2.32 -11.95
C HIS A 361 5.35 -1.30 -11.65
N CYS A 362 5.15 -0.36 -12.56
CA CYS A 362 4.02 0.56 -12.51
C CYS A 362 2.93 0.10 -13.48
N LEU A 363 1.70 -0.01 -13.01
CA LEU A 363 0.52 -0.33 -13.81
C LEU A 363 -0.33 0.94 -13.88
N LEU A 364 -0.41 1.55 -15.06
CA LEU A 364 -0.99 2.88 -15.26
C LEU A 364 -2.25 2.78 -16.12
N LEU A 365 -3.32 3.48 -15.75
CA LEU A 365 -4.45 3.72 -16.64
C LEU A 365 -4.06 4.75 -17.71
N GLY A 366 -3.93 4.31 -18.96
CA GLY A 366 -3.52 5.19 -20.05
C GLY A 366 -2.02 5.52 -20.01
N GLU A 367 -1.19 4.49 -19.84
CA GLU A 367 0.27 4.59 -19.71
C GLU A 367 0.94 5.55 -20.74
N PRO A 368 0.57 5.56 -22.04
CA PRO A 368 1.21 6.46 -23.00
C PRO A 368 1.05 7.94 -22.66
N LEU A 369 -0.10 8.33 -22.08
CA LEU A 369 -0.35 9.72 -21.65
C LEU A 369 0.51 10.09 -20.44
N TRP A 370 0.69 9.17 -19.51
CA TRP A 370 1.59 9.36 -18.38
C TRP A 370 3.04 9.51 -18.84
N ARG A 371 3.48 8.69 -19.79
CA ARG A 371 4.85 8.77 -20.35
C ARG A 371 5.08 10.06 -21.12
N GLN A 372 4.13 10.45 -21.96
CA GLN A 372 4.17 11.74 -22.66
C GLN A 372 4.18 12.91 -21.67
N GLY A 373 3.32 12.85 -20.65
CA GLY A 373 3.25 13.83 -19.57
C GLY A 373 4.59 13.99 -18.85
N ALA A 374 5.17 12.88 -18.39
CA ALA A 374 6.50 12.87 -17.80
C ALA A 374 7.57 13.45 -18.73
N GLY A 375 7.49 13.13 -20.03
CA GLY A 375 8.38 13.68 -21.06
C GLY A 375 8.31 15.20 -21.17
N ASN A 376 7.10 15.76 -21.12
CA ASN A 376 6.88 17.21 -21.16
C ASN A 376 7.40 17.90 -19.89
N GLU A 377 7.17 17.30 -18.71
CA GLU A 377 7.60 17.86 -17.41
C GLU A 377 9.12 17.78 -17.18
N LEU A 378 9.80 16.84 -17.82
CA LEU A 378 11.24 16.58 -17.60
C LEU A 378 12.14 16.97 -18.77
N GLY A 379 11.55 17.39 -19.89
CA GLY A 379 12.26 17.51 -21.17
C GLY A 379 12.92 16.19 -21.60
N ARG A 380 12.24 15.07 -21.32
CA ARG A 380 12.62 13.69 -21.64
C ARG A 380 13.85 13.10 -20.94
N THR A 381 14.41 13.73 -19.89
CA THR A 381 15.53 13.15 -19.14
C THR A 381 15.40 13.31 -17.62
N LEU A 382 15.86 12.29 -16.89
CA LEU A 382 16.06 12.37 -15.43
C LEU A 382 17.44 12.94 -15.08
N GLY A 383 18.31 13.13 -16.07
CA GLY A 383 19.67 13.61 -15.91
C GLY A 383 20.75 12.58 -16.23
N ILE A 384 20.38 11.32 -16.50
CA ILE A 384 21.33 10.22 -16.68
C ILE A 384 21.60 10.01 -18.16
N SER A 385 20.54 9.86 -18.96
CA SER A 385 20.56 9.55 -20.39
C SER A 385 19.47 10.32 -21.14
N ILE A 386 19.58 10.37 -22.46
CA ILE A 386 18.54 10.89 -23.35
C ILE A 386 17.30 9.98 -23.44
N ASN A 387 17.45 8.70 -23.06
CA ASN A 387 16.40 7.67 -23.13
C ASN A 387 15.87 7.27 -21.74
N ASP A 388 16.04 8.13 -20.72
CA ASP A 388 15.68 7.80 -19.32
C ASP A 388 14.22 7.39 -19.14
N LEU A 389 13.34 7.89 -20.02
CA LEU A 389 11.92 7.62 -19.96
C LEU A 389 11.47 6.44 -20.84
N ASP A 390 12.33 5.85 -21.66
CA ASP A 390 11.93 4.80 -22.61
C ASP A 390 11.88 3.42 -21.95
N GLU A 391 12.84 3.13 -21.07
CA GLU A 391 13.00 1.83 -20.40
C GLU A 391 12.29 1.74 -19.04
N LEU A 392 11.34 2.64 -18.77
CA LEU A 392 10.56 2.60 -17.53
C LEU A 392 9.68 1.34 -17.49
N PRO A 393 9.63 0.60 -16.35
CA PRO A 393 8.83 -0.62 -16.20
C PRO A 393 7.34 -0.28 -15.97
N TRP A 394 6.80 0.58 -16.84
CA TRP A 394 5.41 1.00 -16.85
C TRP A 394 4.64 0.18 -17.86
N ILE A 395 3.44 -0.24 -17.47
CA ILE A 395 2.58 -1.12 -18.24
C ILE A 395 1.18 -0.51 -18.24
N ASP A 396 0.55 -0.45 -19.41
CA ASP A 396 -0.85 -0.01 -19.49
C ASP A 396 -1.76 -1.04 -18.82
N ASN A 397 -2.65 -0.55 -17.96
CA ASN A 397 -3.55 -1.38 -17.18
C ASN A 397 -4.86 -0.65 -16.88
N SER A 398 -5.95 -1.11 -17.49
CA SER A 398 -7.29 -0.59 -17.25
C SER A 398 -8.00 -1.23 -16.05
N GLU A 399 -7.47 -2.33 -15.51
CA GLU A 399 -8.09 -3.06 -14.40
C GLU A 399 -7.84 -2.36 -13.05
N ALA A 400 -8.94 -1.94 -12.41
CA ALA A 400 -8.93 -1.43 -11.04
C ALA A 400 -9.20 -2.57 -10.05
N LEU A 401 -8.38 -2.65 -8.99
CA LEU A 401 -8.64 -3.52 -7.86
C LEU A 401 -9.74 -2.93 -6.97
N SER A 402 -10.54 -3.80 -6.35
CA SER A 402 -11.72 -3.45 -5.55
C SER A 402 -11.55 -3.89 -4.10
N CYS A 403 -10.44 -3.48 -3.48
CA CYS A 403 -10.11 -3.86 -2.12
C CYS A 403 -10.95 -3.09 -1.10
N ALA A 404 -11.63 -3.82 -0.21
CA ALA A 404 -12.49 -3.24 0.81
C ALA A 404 -11.71 -2.50 1.92
N SER A 405 -10.44 -2.86 2.16
CA SER A 405 -9.61 -2.33 3.25
C SER A 405 -8.77 -1.09 2.86
N GLY A 406 -9.27 -0.25 1.96
CA GLY A 406 -8.58 0.97 1.52
C GLY A 406 -8.78 2.15 2.46
N ARG A 407 -7.81 3.08 2.47
CA ARG A 407 -7.94 4.41 3.09
C ARG A 407 -8.46 5.40 2.06
N GLU A 408 -9.58 6.04 2.36
CA GLU A 408 -10.16 7.09 1.50
C GLU A 408 -9.61 8.47 1.89
N LEU A 409 -9.26 9.27 0.88
CA LEU A 409 -8.89 10.68 0.98
C LEU A 409 -10.08 11.46 0.44
N SER A 410 -11.01 11.77 1.34
CA SER A 410 -12.31 12.35 1.01
C SER A 410 -12.23 13.86 0.73
N THR A 411 -11.15 14.51 1.17
CA THR A 411 -10.99 15.96 1.08
C THR A 411 -9.74 16.38 0.30
N ILE A 412 -9.76 17.63 -0.18
CA ILE A 412 -8.61 18.26 -0.82
C ILE A 412 -7.42 18.35 0.16
N LEU A 413 -7.68 18.59 1.45
CA LEU A 413 -6.65 18.66 2.49
C LEU A 413 -5.96 17.30 2.64
N GLU A 414 -6.72 16.21 2.82
CA GLU A 414 -6.16 14.85 2.92
C GLU A 414 -5.35 14.46 1.67
N THR A 415 -5.79 14.90 0.49
CA THR A 415 -5.06 14.67 -0.77
C THR A 415 -3.71 15.44 -0.79
N ARG A 416 -3.69 16.67 -0.27
CA ARG A 416 -2.46 17.48 -0.16
C ARG A 416 -1.52 16.95 0.92
N ASP A 417 -2.08 16.48 2.03
CA ASP A 417 -1.33 15.86 3.12
C ASP A 417 -0.65 14.59 2.62
N GLU A 418 -1.39 13.70 1.94
CA GLU A 418 -0.81 12.50 1.30
C GLU A 418 0.33 12.84 0.32
N SER A 419 0.14 13.87 -0.51
CA SER A 419 1.17 14.35 -1.44
C SER A 419 2.44 14.80 -0.71
N SER A 420 2.28 15.57 0.37
CA SER A 420 3.38 16.08 1.20
C SER A 420 4.09 14.95 1.96
N GLU A 421 3.33 13.99 2.51
CA GLU A 421 3.84 12.79 3.17
C GLU A 421 4.66 11.92 2.19
N LEU A 422 4.19 11.73 0.96
CA LEU A 422 4.92 11.01 -0.09
C LEU A 422 6.23 11.72 -0.43
N HIS A 423 6.22 13.04 -0.64
CA HIS A 423 7.44 13.79 -0.93
C HIS A 423 8.47 13.72 0.19
N ARG A 424 8.04 13.90 1.45
CA ARG A 424 8.94 13.78 2.59
C ARG A 424 9.52 12.36 2.69
N ALA A 425 8.68 11.33 2.62
CA ALA A 425 9.14 9.94 2.68
C ALA A 425 10.14 9.61 1.55
N MET A 426 9.91 10.14 0.35
CA MET A 426 10.83 10.00 -0.79
C MET A 426 12.17 10.72 -0.54
N ASN A 427 12.14 11.97 -0.05
CA ASN A 427 13.36 12.73 0.26
C ASN A 427 14.16 12.08 1.40
N ASP A 428 13.48 11.62 2.45
CA ASP A 428 14.11 10.94 3.59
C ASP A 428 14.81 9.65 3.17
N LEU A 429 14.15 8.82 2.34
CA LEU A 429 14.76 7.59 1.86
C LEU A 429 15.95 7.83 0.92
N VAL A 430 15.87 8.84 0.02
CA VAL A 430 17.00 9.22 -0.83
C VAL A 430 18.17 9.71 0.02
N TRP A 431 17.89 10.50 1.05
CA TRP A 431 18.90 11.00 1.97
C TRP A 431 19.60 9.88 2.74
N GLU A 432 18.84 8.94 3.31
CA GLU A 432 19.38 7.75 3.97
C GLU A 432 20.31 6.96 3.04
N GLN A 433 19.88 6.74 1.78
CA GLN A 433 20.70 6.05 0.78
C GLN A 433 21.99 6.81 0.46
N LEU A 434 21.92 8.14 0.28
CA LEU A 434 23.09 8.98 0.04
C LEU A 434 24.05 8.94 1.22
N GLN A 435 23.54 9.00 2.46
CA GLN A 435 24.38 8.91 3.65
C GLN A 435 25.14 7.60 3.71
N ALA A 436 24.44 6.47 3.52
CA ALA A 436 25.06 5.15 3.51
C ALA A 436 26.14 5.03 2.42
N ARG A 437 25.86 5.55 1.22
CA ARG A 437 26.77 5.50 0.07
C ARG A 437 28.00 6.37 0.26
N ILE A 438 27.84 7.61 0.71
CA ILE A 438 28.96 8.54 0.94
C ILE A 438 29.85 7.99 2.06
N THR A 439 29.27 7.53 3.17
CA THR A 439 30.04 6.89 4.25
C THR A 439 30.81 5.66 3.75
N ALA A 440 30.18 4.80 2.94
CA ALA A 440 30.87 3.65 2.34
C ALA A 440 32.03 4.07 1.42
N ARG A 441 31.87 5.18 0.67
CA ARG A 441 32.92 5.74 -0.19
C ARG A 441 34.07 6.34 0.61
N LEU A 442 33.78 7.06 1.69
CA LEU A 442 34.80 7.60 2.59
C LEU A 442 35.63 6.47 3.24
N ASN A 443 34.99 5.37 3.65
CA ASN A 443 35.69 4.19 4.18
C ASN A 443 36.65 3.53 3.18
N SER A 444 36.54 3.83 1.88
CA SER A 444 37.45 3.33 0.85
C SER A 444 38.64 4.24 0.55
N VAL A 445 38.70 5.43 1.17
CA VAL A 445 39.80 6.38 0.99
C VAL A 445 41.05 5.85 1.68
N SER A 446 42.12 5.65 0.89
CA SER A 446 43.38 5.06 1.38
C SER A 446 44.30 6.07 2.06
N ASP A 447 44.25 7.35 1.67
CA ASP A 447 45.08 8.40 2.27
C ASP A 447 44.47 8.90 3.58
N THR A 448 45.12 8.57 4.70
CA THR A 448 44.65 8.94 6.04
C THR A 448 44.47 10.45 6.24
N PRO A 449 45.39 11.33 5.79
CA PRO A 449 45.19 12.77 5.87
C PRO A 449 43.96 13.27 5.12
N LEU A 450 43.72 12.77 3.90
CA LEU A 450 42.53 13.13 3.12
C LEU A 450 41.25 12.68 3.82
N LEU A 451 41.22 11.46 4.35
CA LEU A 451 40.07 10.95 5.11
C LEU A 451 39.81 11.80 6.36
N ALA A 452 40.85 12.16 7.11
CA ALA A 452 40.75 12.98 8.31
C ALA A 452 40.22 14.40 8.05
N ALA A 453 40.35 14.91 6.81
CA ALA A 453 39.75 16.18 6.41
C ALA A 453 38.30 16.03 5.89
N LEU A 454 38.02 14.95 5.16
CA LEU A 454 36.69 14.69 4.58
C LEU A 454 35.64 14.31 5.65
N GLU A 455 36.01 13.41 6.57
CA GLU A 455 35.08 12.81 7.52
C GLU A 455 34.42 13.82 8.47
N PRO A 456 35.13 14.76 9.12
CA PRO A 456 34.50 15.76 9.98
C PRO A 456 33.56 16.69 9.21
N LYS A 457 33.95 17.10 7.99
CA LYS A 457 33.14 17.98 7.15
C LYS A 457 31.86 17.27 6.69
N TRP A 458 31.97 16.02 6.26
CA TRP A 458 30.81 15.20 5.93
C TRP A 458 29.87 14.99 7.13
N ARG A 459 30.40 14.68 8.32
CA ARG A 459 29.59 14.55 9.55
C ARG A 459 28.82 15.81 9.88
N SER A 460 29.45 16.98 9.75
CA SER A 460 28.82 18.28 9.99
C SER A 460 27.66 18.51 9.01
N TRP A 461 27.90 18.36 7.70
CA TRP A 461 26.86 18.53 6.69
C TRP A 461 25.73 17.50 6.83
N ALA A 462 26.09 16.24 7.12
CA ALA A 462 25.10 15.18 7.30
C ALA A 462 24.19 15.48 8.50
N ALA A 463 24.73 16.01 9.59
CA ALA A 463 23.95 16.43 10.75
C ALA A 463 23.03 17.62 10.43
N GLU A 464 23.56 18.65 9.76
CA GLU A 464 22.79 19.83 9.32
C GLU A 464 21.60 19.42 8.44
N LEU A 465 21.86 18.69 7.35
CA LEU A 465 20.87 18.32 6.35
C LEU A 465 19.87 17.25 6.83
N THR A 466 20.19 16.56 7.93
CA THR A 466 19.23 15.68 8.62
C THR A 466 18.28 16.49 9.51
N ALA A 467 18.77 17.56 10.13
CA ALA A 467 17.98 18.43 11.00
C ALA A 467 17.12 19.43 10.20
N ASP A 468 17.59 19.88 9.04
CA ASP A 468 16.93 20.85 8.19
C ASP A 468 16.55 20.25 6.83
N ALA A 469 15.29 19.84 6.71
CA ALA A 469 14.74 19.30 5.47
C ALA A 469 14.71 20.34 4.33
N ALA A 470 14.54 21.62 4.62
CA ALA A 470 14.50 22.67 3.58
C ALA A 470 15.90 22.90 2.99
N ALA A 471 16.94 22.90 3.83
CA ALA A 471 18.31 22.94 3.37
C ALA A 471 18.66 21.73 2.49
N ARG A 472 18.22 20.54 2.89
CA ARG A 472 18.39 19.31 2.11
C ARG A 472 17.69 19.37 0.76
N ASP A 473 16.44 19.81 0.73
CA ASP A 473 15.66 19.94 -0.50
C ASP A 473 16.31 20.97 -1.44
N SER A 474 16.83 22.08 -0.90
CA SER A 474 17.59 23.07 -1.66
C SER A 474 18.87 22.51 -2.28
N LEU A 475 19.63 21.69 -1.54
CA LEU A 475 20.81 21.00 -2.09
C LEU A 475 20.42 20.04 -3.23
N PHE A 476 19.34 19.27 -3.06
CA PHE A 476 18.87 18.34 -4.08
C PHE A 476 18.39 19.07 -5.35
N GLU A 477 17.64 20.17 -5.17
CA GLU A 477 17.17 21.01 -6.27
C GLU A 477 18.35 21.60 -7.05
N GLN A 478 19.32 22.19 -6.35
CA GLN A 478 20.54 22.73 -6.95
C GLN A 478 21.27 21.71 -7.83
N MET A 479 21.37 20.46 -7.37
CA MET A 479 22.03 19.38 -8.10
C MET A 479 21.29 18.91 -9.34
N MET A 480 19.96 18.87 -9.29
CA MET A 480 19.14 18.17 -10.29
C MET A 480 18.37 19.10 -11.23
N TYR A 481 18.28 20.39 -10.90
CA TYR A 481 17.48 21.38 -11.63
C TYR A 481 18.28 22.67 -11.88
N PRO A 482 19.08 22.73 -12.96
CA PRO A 482 19.63 23.99 -13.45
C PRO A 482 18.52 25.03 -13.64
N LYS A 483 18.71 26.21 -13.04
CA LYS A 483 17.70 27.30 -13.09
C LYS A 483 17.32 27.71 -14.52
N THR A 484 18.22 27.50 -15.47
CA THR A 484 18.06 27.85 -16.88
C THR A 484 17.07 26.96 -17.62
N GLU A 485 16.81 25.73 -17.16
CA GLU A 485 15.82 24.83 -17.77
C GLU A 485 14.38 25.30 -17.54
N GLY A 486 14.14 26.08 -16.48
CA GLY A 486 12.79 26.55 -16.12
C GLY A 486 11.81 25.44 -15.73
N LEU A 487 12.30 24.23 -15.44
CA LEU A 487 11.48 23.13 -14.92
C LEU A 487 11.09 23.39 -13.46
N ASP A 488 9.93 22.87 -13.06
CA ASP A 488 9.45 23.01 -11.68
C ASP A 488 10.14 22.02 -10.73
N GLY A 489 11.20 22.50 -10.06
CA GLY A 489 11.95 21.75 -9.05
C GLY A 489 11.08 21.24 -7.89
N LYS A 490 9.92 21.87 -7.61
CA LYS A 490 9.05 21.48 -6.50
C LYS A 490 8.42 20.10 -6.67
N HIS A 491 8.21 19.66 -7.91
CA HIS A 491 7.72 18.29 -8.17
C HIS A 491 8.82 17.24 -7.93
N SER A 492 10.10 17.65 -7.94
CA SER A 492 11.25 16.81 -7.62
C SER A 492 11.31 15.49 -8.40
N LEU A 493 10.71 15.46 -9.60
CA LEU A 493 10.62 14.30 -10.49
C LEU A 493 11.98 13.65 -10.80
N ARG A 494 13.08 14.42 -10.82
CA ARG A 494 14.44 13.91 -11.04
C ARG A 494 15.10 13.36 -9.78
N ILE A 495 14.56 13.61 -8.59
CA ILE A 495 15.19 13.22 -7.32
C ILE A 495 14.62 11.88 -6.87
N GLY A 496 15.43 10.82 -6.95
CA GLY A 496 15.02 9.49 -6.49
C GLY A 496 16.11 8.43 -6.63
N PRO A 497 15.81 7.18 -6.27
CA PRO A 497 16.80 6.11 -6.25
C PRO A 497 17.46 5.75 -7.59
N ARG A 498 16.97 6.20 -8.75
CA ARG A 498 17.66 6.03 -10.04
C ARG A 498 18.77 7.06 -10.25
N THR A 499 18.59 8.27 -9.73
CA THR A 499 19.53 9.39 -9.88
C THR A 499 20.45 9.57 -8.67
N ALA A 500 20.27 8.76 -7.62
CA ALA A 500 21.11 8.78 -6.42
C ALA A 500 22.63 8.67 -6.71
N ASP A 501 23.04 7.94 -7.76
CA ASP A 501 24.45 7.84 -8.18
C ASP A 501 25.02 9.19 -8.68
N LEU A 502 24.19 10.00 -9.36
CA LEU A 502 24.57 11.35 -9.81
C LEU A 502 24.78 12.26 -8.60
N MET A 503 23.84 12.23 -7.66
CA MET A 503 23.87 13.05 -6.44
C MET A 503 25.02 12.64 -5.52
N GLU A 504 25.26 11.34 -5.34
CA GLU A 504 26.44 10.82 -4.60
C GLU A 504 27.73 11.38 -5.19
N THR A 505 27.87 11.32 -6.52
CA THR A 505 29.04 11.87 -7.22
C THR A 505 29.20 13.37 -6.92
N ALA A 506 28.12 14.14 -7.06
CA ALA A 506 28.14 15.58 -6.84
C ALA A 506 28.56 15.93 -5.41
N ILE A 507 28.01 15.24 -4.40
CA ILE A 507 28.37 15.47 -2.99
C ILE A 507 29.84 15.12 -2.73
N LEU A 508 30.34 14.01 -3.28
CA LEU A 508 31.75 13.64 -3.13
C LEU A 508 32.70 14.66 -3.75
N MET A 509 32.36 15.19 -4.94
CA MET A 509 33.14 16.24 -5.57
C MET A 509 33.09 17.55 -4.79
N LEU A 510 31.91 17.95 -4.31
CA LEU A 510 31.75 19.09 -3.41
C LEU A 510 32.65 18.96 -2.17
N LEU A 511 32.63 17.82 -1.49
CA LEU A 511 33.48 17.57 -0.32
C LEU A 511 34.96 17.71 -0.65
N LEU A 512 35.42 17.14 -1.77
CA LEU A 512 36.80 17.25 -2.22
C LEU A 512 37.21 18.70 -2.48
N VAL A 513 36.37 19.46 -3.18
CA VAL A 513 36.63 20.88 -3.47
C VAL A 513 36.68 21.69 -2.17
N CYS A 514 35.72 21.51 -1.26
CA CYS A 514 35.69 22.21 0.02
C CYS A 514 36.91 21.86 0.90
N VAL A 515 37.39 20.61 0.89
CA VAL A 515 38.62 20.23 1.60
C VAL A 515 39.88 20.79 0.93
N ALA A 516 39.87 20.94 -0.39
CA ALA A 516 41.04 21.41 -1.13
C ALA A 516 41.30 22.92 -0.95
N ILE A 517 40.24 23.74 -0.96
CA ILE A 517 40.33 25.21 -1.04
C ILE A 517 39.38 25.96 -0.10
N GLY A 518 38.46 25.26 0.56
CA GLY A 518 37.45 25.88 1.42
C GLY A 518 37.92 26.22 2.83
N ASN A 519 39.13 25.84 3.22
CA ASN A 519 39.58 25.87 4.61
C ASN A 519 38.54 25.17 5.53
N ASP A 520 38.54 25.51 6.82
CA ASP A 520 37.60 24.91 7.79
C ASP A 520 36.15 25.33 7.52
N ASP A 521 35.92 26.58 7.07
CA ASP A 521 34.60 27.20 6.91
C ASP A 521 33.87 26.87 5.59
N GLY A 522 34.57 26.30 4.60
CA GLY A 522 34.00 25.94 3.31
C GLY A 522 32.89 24.90 3.42
N ASN A 523 31.74 25.22 2.84
CA ASN A 523 30.54 24.39 2.86
C ASN A 523 29.93 24.22 1.47
N TRP A 524 28.84 23.47 1.36
CA TRP A 524 28.20 23.15 0.08
C TRP A 524 27.52 24.37 -0.59
N ARG A 525 27.24 25.45 0.15
CA ARG A 525 26.65 26.70 -0.38
C ARG A 525 27.73 27.69 -0.83
N GLU A 526 28.84 27.77 -0.11
CA GLU A 526 29.86 28.80 -0.32
C GLU A 526 31.27 28.29 0.03
N ILE A 527 32.25 28.74 -0.77
CA ILE A 527 33.67 28.60 -0.48
C ILE A 527 34.23 29.99 -0.09
N PRO A 528 34.73 30.16 1.16
CA PRO A 528 35.32 31.41 1.62
C PRO A 528 36.38 31.93 0.65
N ASN A 529 36.39 33.25 0.44
CA ASN A 529 37.27 33.98 -0.48
C ASN A 529 37.02 33.76 -1.99
N ILE A 530 36.17 32.80 -2.37
CA ILE A 530 35.79 32.58 -3.78
C ILE A 530 34.35 33.02 -4.03
N GLY A 531 33.42 32.51 -3.21
CA GLY A 531 32.00 32.85 -3.21
C GLY A 531 31.08 31.63 -3.35
N GLU A 532 29.85 31.88 -3.79
CA GLU A 532 28.79 30.88 -3.91
C GLU A 532 29.18 29.69 -4.79
N VAL A 533 28.71 28.52 -4.40
CA VAL A 533 28.91 27.25 -5.09
C VAL A 533 27.63 26.90 -5.85
N LEU A 534 27.77 26.48 -7.11
CA LEU A 534 26.76 25.82 -7.92
C LEU A 534 27.24 24.42 -8.27
N SER A 535 26.57 23.39 -7.74
CA SER A 535 26.87 22.01 -8.07
C SER A 535 25.76 21.39 -8.90
N ILE A 536 26.05 20.97 -10.12
CA ILE A 536 25.12 20.30 -11.04
C ILE A 536 25.55 18.84 -11.18
N ALA A 537 24.63 17.92 -10.90
CA ALA A 537 24.85 16.47 -10.93
C ALA A 537 24.57 15.84 -12.29
N LEU A 538 23.82 16.54 -13.15
CA LEU A 538 23.31 16.04 -14.42
C LEU A 538 24.41 15.69 -15.42
N LYS A 539 24.22 14.59 -16.16
CA LYS A 539 24.95 14.27 -17.38
C LYS A 539 24.25 14.81 -18.62
N ASN A 540 22.92 14.70 -18.63
CA ASN A 540 22.05 15.20 -19.68
C ASN A 540 21.05 16.20 -19.08
N TRP A 541 20.62 17.18 -19.87
CA TRP A 541 19.69 18.24 -19.46
C TRP A 541 18.66 18.49 -20.57
N SER A 542 17.58 19.21 -20.28
CA SER A 542 16.47 19.42 -21.20
C SER A 542 16.66 20.58 -22.17
N GLY A 543 17.69 21.40 -21.98
CA GLY A 543 17.84 22.70 -22.64
C GLY A 543 17.18 23.83 -21.85
N VAL A 544 17.34 25.05 -22.34
CA VAL A 544 16.81 26.27 -21.70
C VAL A 544 15.27 26.29 -21.68
N SER A 545 14.69 27.10 -20.80
CA SER A 545 13.25 27.29 -20.72
C SER A 545 12.63 27.62 -22.08
N GLY A 546 11.63 26.83 -22.49
CA GLY A 546 10.98 26.95 -23.79
C GLY A 546 11.72 26.27 -24.95
N ASP A 547 12.82 25.56 -24.70
CA ASP A 547 13.47 24.69 -25.69
C ASP A 547 12.75 23.34 -25.77
N HIS A 548 12.53 22.87 -26.99
CA HIS A 548 11.77 21.65 -27.32
C HIS A 548 12.64 20.62 -28.07
N SER A 549 13.93 20.89 -28.23
CA SER A 549 14.85 19.97 -28.92
C SER A 549 15.20 18.72 -28.10
N GLY A 550 14.84 18.70 -26.81
CA GLY A 550 14.86 17.53 -25.95
C GLY A 550 16.14 17.34 -25.16
N ALA A 551 16.33 16.13 -24.64
CA ALA A 551 17.46 15.79 -23.79
C ALA A 551 18.78 15.77 -24.56
N ARG A 552 19.82 16.38 -24.00
CA ARG A 552 21.17 16.42 -24.57
C ARG A 552 22.26 16.46 -23.50
N PRO A 553 23.53 16.16 -23.82
CA PRO A 553 24.62 16.25 -22.86
C PRO A 553 24.82 17.68 -22.32
N VAL A 554 25.10 17.80 -21.01
CA VAL A 554 25.45 19.09 -20.37
C VAL A 554 26.74 19.67 -20.95
N ALA A 555 27.66 18.81 -21.38
CA ALA A 555 28.96 19.21 -21.91
C ALA A 555 28.85 20.01 -23.22
N ASP A 556 27.80 19.79 -24.02
CA ASP A 556 27.67 20.35 -25.36
C ASP A 556 27.17 21.81 -25.34
N GLU A 557 26.49 22.23 -24.28
CA GLU A 557 25.87 23.55 -24.16
C GLU A 557 26.16 24.21 -22.79
N LEU A 558 27.40 24.11 -22.33
CA LEU A 558 27.79 24.51 -20.97
C LEU A 558 27.34 25.93 -20.58
N MET A 559 27.59 26.92 -21.44
CA MET A 559 27.24 28.31 -21.13
C MET A 559 25.72 28.53 -21.03
N ALA A 560 24.93 27.77 -21.78
CA ALA A 560 23.47 27.83 -21.69
C ALA A 560 22.96 27.19 -20.38
N VAL A 561 23.60 26.11 -19.93
CA VAL A 561 23.30 25.46 -18.65
C VAL A 561 23.56 26.40 -17.48
N LEU A 562 24.72 27.06 -17.48
CA LEU A 562 25.14 27.96 -16.40
C LEU A 562 24.40 29.30 -16.40
N GLY A 563 23.95 29.75 -17.58
CA GLY A 563 23.27 31.02 -17.75
C GLY A 563 24.23 32.21 -17.76
N PRO A 564 23.69 33.44 -17.84
CA PRO A 564 24.48 34.65 -18.10
C PRO A 564 25.35 35.12 -16.92
N SER A 565 25.08 34.62 -15.71
CA SER A 565 25.74 35.01 -14.46
C SER A 565 25.99 33.76 -13.61
N PRO A 566 26.99 32.94 -13.95
CA PRO A 566 27.28 31.72 -13.20
C PRO A 566 27.73 32.02 -11.76
N ALA A 567 27.54 31.06 -10.86
CA ALA A 567 28.13 31.14 -9.52
C ALA A 567 29.67 31.15 -9.62
N PRO A 568 30.37 31.79 -8.67
CA PRO A 568 31.84 31.82 -8.66
C PRO A 568 32.50 30.44 -8.70
N VAL A 569 31.93 29.45 -8.03
CA VAL A 569 32.40 28.06 -8.05
C VAL A 569 31.35 27.19 -8.73
N VAL A 570 31.71 26.54 -9.82
CA VAL A 570 30.82 25.64 -10.56
C VAL A 570 31.40 24.23 -10.54
N ILE A 571 30.60 23.26 -10.10
CA ILE A 571 30.94 21.85 -10.07
C ILE A 571 29.98 21.07 -10.98
N LEU A 572 30.52 20.44 -12.02
CA LEU A 572 29.78 19.65 -13.00
C LEU A 572 30.12 18.17 -12.85
N ALA A 573 29.39 17.51 -11.96
CA ALA A 573 29.70 16.14 -11.56
C ALA A 573 29.34 15.09 -12.63
N GLY A 574 28.43 15.42 -13.54
CA GLY A 574 28.07 14.57 -14.68
C GLY A 574 28.93 14.77 -15.93
N VAL A 575 29.83 15.77 -15.95
CA VAL A 575 30.65 16.09 -17.12
C VAL A 575 32.04 15.48 -17.00
N GLU A 576 32.41 14.64 -17.97
CA GLU A 576 33.70 13.93 -18.00
C GLU A 576 34.81 14.72 -18.73
N GLY A 577 34.46 15.75 -19.50
CA GLY A 577 35.42 16.62 -20.19
C GLY A 577 36.26 17.47 -19.22
N SER A 578 37.46 17.87 -19.65
CA SER A 578 38.30 18.75 -18.85
C SER A 578 37.74 20.19 -18.84
N PRO A 579 37.96 20.98 -17.77
CA PRO A 579 37.50 22.38 -17.75
C PRO A 579 38.05 23.21 -18.92
N THR A 580 39.33 23.04 -19.27
CA THR A 580 40.01 23.74 -20.37
C THR A 580 39.38 23.44 -21.73
N SER A 581 38.99 22.20 -21.99
CA SER A 581 38.33 21.82 -23.24
C SER A 581 36.90 22.34 -23.36
N LEU A 582 36.21 22.57 -22.23
CA LEU A 582 34.82 23.03 -22.22
C LEU A 582 34.68 24.55 -22.36
N LEU A 583 35.70 25.30 -21.94
CA LEU A 583 35.72 26.75 -22.03
C LEU A 583 36.28 27.25 -23.38
N GLU A 584 36.53 26.34 -24.34
CA GLU A 584 37.13 26.64 -25.66
C GLU A 584 38.40 27.52 -25.56
N SER A 585 39.17 27.37 -24.48
CA SER A 585 40.42 28.10 -24.26
C SER A 585 41.53 27.62 -25.21
N GLY A 586 41.48 28.07 -26.46
CA GLY A 586 42.63 28.08 -27.36
C GLY A 586 43.52 29.27 -27.01
N MET A 587 44.85 29.09 -26.99
CA MET A 587 45.86 30.10 -26.61
C MET A 587 45.81 31.46 -27.35
N ALA A 588 44.87 31.65 -28.29
CA ALA A 588 44.66 32.89 -29.01
C ALA A 588 43.50 33.76 -28.44
N ASP A 589 42.54 33.18 -27.72
CA ASP A 589 41.35 33.91 -27.20
C ASP A 589 41.56 34.46 -25.77
N ASP A 590 42.61 34.02 -25.07
CA ASP A 590 42.92 34.42 -23.69
C ASP A 590 43.28 35.91 -23.55
N PHE A 591 43.74 36.57 -24.61
CA PHE A 591 44.12 37.99 -24.56
C PHE A 591 42.96 38.96 -24.82
N GLU A 592 41.94 38.61 -25.62
CA GLU A 592 40.81 39.52 -25.85
C GLU A 592 39.64 39.33 -24.86
N THR A 593 39.46 38.12 -24.32
CA THR A 593 38.36 37.84 -23.38
C THR A 593 38.68 38.25 -21.93
N SER A 594 39.95 38.22 -21.52
CA SER A 594 40.40 38.64 -20.17
C SER A 594 40.28 40.15 -19.93
N HIS A 595 40.28 40.96 -20.99
CA HIS A 595 40.06 42.42 -20.94
C HIS A 595 38.60 42.84 -21.23
N SER A 596 37.67 41.90 -21.41
CA SER A 596 36.28 42.19 -21.82
C SER A 596 35.28 42.05 -20.66
N MET A 597 34.14 42.75 -20.74
CA MET A 597 32.95 42.50 -19.89
C MET A 597 32.49 41.01 -19.93
N ALA A 598 32.99 40.21 -20.88
CA ALA A 598 32.78 38.77 -20.96
C ALA A 598 33.47 37.97 -19.83
N ALA A 599 34.55 38.47 -19.22
CA ALA A 599 35.24 37.79 -18.12
C ALA A 599 34.37 37.64 -16.85
N GLU A 600 33.43 38.57 -16.61
CA GLU A 600 32.46 38.46 -15.52
C GLU A 600 31.39 37.38 -15.74
N ARG A 601 31.31 36.82 -16.95
CA ARG A 601 30.32 35.79 -17.32
C ARG A 601 30.84 34.36 -17.16
N GLN A 602 32.08 34.16 -16.72
CA GLN A 602 32.66 32.84 -16.47
C GLN A 602 32.83 32.56 -14.96
N PRO A 603 32.68 31.29 -14.52
CA PRO A 603 32.95 30.93 -13.14
C PRO A 603 34.44 31.11 -12.81
N LYS A 604 34.75 31.58 -11.60
CA LYS A 604 36.14 31.72 -11.11
C LYS A 604 36.82 30.36 -10.95
N LEU A 605 36.04 29.32 -10.65
CA LEU A 605 36.50 27.95 -10.57
C LEU A 605 35.49 27.01 -11.22
N LEU A 606 35.90 26.35 -12.30
CA LEU A 606 35.15 25.28 -12.93
C LEU A 606 35.77 23.92 -12.61
N VAL A 607 34.96 23.03 -12.01
CA VAL A 607 35.37 21.69 -11.62
C VAL A 607 34.49 20.69 -12.35
N THR A 608 35.09 19.76 -13.08
CA THR A 608 34.37 18.66 -13.74
C THR A 608 34.76 17.33 -13.10
N ARG A 609 34.06 16.26 -13.46
CA ARG A 609 34.38 14.90 -12.99
C ARG A 609 35.81 14.49 -13.37
N PHE A 610 36.35 15.10 -14.43
CA PHE A 610 37.69 14.86 -14.93
C PHE A 610 38.75 15.11 -13.85
N GLY A 611 39.43 14.04 -13.44
CA GLY A 611 40.60 14.13 -12.59
C GLY A 611 40.35 14.40 -11.10
N VAL A 612 39.12 14.68 -10.64
CA VAL A 612 38.85 14.99 -9.22
C VAL A 612 38.51 13.74 -8.41
N LEU A 613 37.66 12.85 -8.92
CA LEU A 613 37.26 11.64 -8.17
C LEU A 613 38.39 10.62 -7.99
N LYS A 614 39.45 10.70 -8.81
CA LYS A 614 40.62 9.81 -8.68
C LYS A 614 41.29 9.96 -7.30
N TYR A 615 41.18 11.14 -6.69
CA TYR A 615 41.77 11.43 -5.38
C TYR A 615 41.18 10.57 -4.26
N LEU A 616 39.92 10.14 -4.37
CA LEU A 616 39.32 9.21 -3.40
C LEU A 616 39.96 7.81 -3.43
N ARG A 617 40.56 7.40 -4.56
CA ARG A 617 41.14 6.05 -4.72
C ARG A 617 42.64 6.03 -4.57
N THR A 618 43.34 6.97 -5.20
CA THR A 618 44.80 6.91 -5.35
C THR A 618 45.51 8.23 -5.10
N GLY A 619 44.79 9.28 -4.69
CA GLY A 619 45.39 10.59 -4.44
C GLY A 619 45.63 10.87 -2.96
N THR A 620 46.38 11.92 -2.68
CA THR A 620 46.62 12.41 -1.31
C THR A 620 46.07 13.80 -1.10
N LEU A 621 45.85 14.19 0.16
CA LEU A 621 45.41 15.56 0.51
C LEU A 621 46.32 16.63 -0.09
N ALA A 622 47.65 16.45 0.01
CA ALA A 622 48.62 17.41 -0.49
C ALA A 622 48.56 17.58 -2.02
N GLN A 623 48.33 16.48 -2.76
CA GLN A 623 48.17 16.55 -4.21
C GLN A 623 46.87 17.24 -4.62
N LEU A 624 45.79 16.99 -3.87
CA LEU A 624 44.49 17.63 -4.10
C LEU A 624 44.57 19.15 -3.85
N GLN A 625 45.07 19.55 -2.68
CA GLN A 625 45.29 20.96 -2.34
C GLN A 625 46.24 21.63 -3.32
N GLY A 626 47.34 20.96 -3.68
CA GLY A 626 48.29 21.47 -4.66
C GLY A 626 47.68 21.70 -6.04
N GLN A 627 46.80 20.81 -6.51
CA GLN A 627 46.11 20.99 -7.79
C GLN A 627 45.17 22.20 -7.75
N PHE A 628 44.27 22.26 -6.77
CA PHE A 628 43.29 23.35 -6.71
C PHE A 628 43.94 24.69 -6.40
N LYS A 629 45.00 24.72 -5.58
CA LYS A 629 45.78 25.94 -5.33
C LYS A 629 46.43 26.46 -6.61
N ARG A 630 47.03 25.60 -7.44
CA ARG A 630 47.59 26.02 -8.74
C ARG A 630 46.52 26.59 -9.66
N HIS A 631 45.35 25.96 -9.72
CA HIS A 631 44.22 26.48 -10.52
C HIS A 631 43.76 27.85 -10.02
N TRP A 632 43.65 28.01 -8.70
CA TRP A 632 43.21 29.27 -8.09
C TRP A 632 44.24 30.40 -8.26
N ASP A 633 45.51 30.11 -8.01
CA ASP A 633 46.59 31.08 -8.19
C ASP A 633 46.69 31.50 -9.67
N ALA A 634 46.60 30.55 -10.62
CA ALA A 634 46.59 30.87 -12.05
C ALA A 634 45.43 31.81 -12.43
N TRP A 635 44.22 31.57 -11.91
CA TRP A 635 43.08 32.45 -12.16
C TRP A 635 43.31 33.85 -11.57
N ARG A 636 43.77 33.93 -10.31
CA ARG A 636 44.04 35.21 -9.63
C ARG A 636 45.09 36.02 -10.40
N ASP A 637 46.21 35.38 -10.75
CA ASP A 637 47.31 36.04 -11.46
C ASP A 637 46.86 36.52 -12.86
N THR A 638 46.04 35.73 -13.57
CA THR A 638 45.44 36.15 -14.85
C THR A 638 44.51 37.35 -14.68
N ARG A 639 43.73 37.38 -13.59
CA ARG A 639 42.81 38.48 -13.29
C ARG A 639 43.55 39.75 -12.87
N GLU A 640 44.60 39.65 -12.06
CA GLU A 640 45.44 40.77 -11.67
C GLU A 640 46.15 41.36 -12.90
N ALA A 641 46.76 40.52 -13.75
CA ALA A 641 47.34 40.96 -15.01
C ALA A 641 46.33 41.66 -15.93
N ALA A 642 45.08 41.16 -15.97
CA ALA A 642 44.01 41.79 -16.74
C ALA A 642 43.59 43.16 -16.17
N ILE A 643 43.57 43.32 -14.84
CA ILE A 643 43.28 44.58 -14.16
C ILE A 643 44.42 45.58 -14.38
N GLU A 644 45.68 45.15 -14.26
CA GLU A 644 46.86 45.98 -14.51
C GLU A 644 46.92 46.47 -15.96
N ALA A 645 46.68 45.59 -16.93
CA ALA A 645 46.59 45.96 -18.34
C ALA A 645 45.46 46.97 -18.63
N TYR A 646 44.36 46.92 -17.89
CA TYR A 646 43.27 47.91 -17.99
C TYR A 646 43.63 49.24 -17.30
N GLY A 647 44.45 49.19 -16.25
CA GLY A 647 44.95 50.36 -15.53
C GLY A 647 46.08 51.12 -16.25
N GLU A 648 46.83 50.45 -17.13
CA GLU A 648 47.94 51.02 -17.89
C GLU A 648 47.58 51.59 -19.29
N GLY A 649 46.32 51.53 -19.73
CA GLY A 649 45.83 52.42 -20.79
C GLY A 649 44.65 51.96 -21.64
N HIS A 650 43.55 52.72 -21.56
CA HIS A 650 43.13 53.63 -22.63
C HIS A 650 42.49 54.91 -22.08
#